data_AF-A0A1C4VCF8-F1
#
_entry.id   AF-A0A1C4VCF8-F1
#
_cell.length_a   1.000
_cell.length_b   1.000
_cell.length_c   1.000
_cell.angle_alpha   90.00
_cell.angle_beta   90.00
_cell.angle_gamma   90.00
#
_symmetry.space_group_name_H-M   'P 1'
#
loop_
_entity.id
_entity.type
_entity.pdbx_description
1 polymer ?
#
loop_
_entity_poly.entity_id
_entity_poly.type
_entity_poly.pdbx_seq_one_letter_code
_entity_poly.pdbx_strand_id
1 'polypeptide(L)'
;MRWDNLTAPPVEGDPERAAPATPPLPLALPGAVARTFDTPEFAGMTFYEVQAKSIINRVPGQSRVPFEWTINPYRGCSHGCVYCLGGDTPILMADGRTKPISELEPGDRIYGTERRGAYRRYVVTTVLDKWSTVKAAYRVTLEDGTTLIASGDHRFLSERGWKYVTGAMHGSNRRPYLTTNNRLIGTGRFAAGPKESPDYRRGYLCGMVRGDAHLGTFSYSYGVVHRFRLALCDDEALSRSERYLAHEGVATQRFTFTQASTGRRAMTAIRTSKQRDIETITDLIRWPVDPSDDWRLGFLAGIFDAEGSCSRGVLRITNSDDAILDQTTEALRRFGLSFVLEDRGQPNRVREIRLTGGLAARLRFFHLTDPAITRKRSIEGAALKHQTALRVVDIQALGLELPLWDITTGTGDFIANGVVSHNCFARNTHTYLDLDAGADFDRKVIVKVNAGELVRRELAAPKWRGAHVAMGTNVDCYQRAEGRYRLMPQIIAALRDFANPFSILTKGTLILRDLPLLREAAEVTRVGISYSVGFVDEQLWRSVEPGTPHPRRRLDAVRALADAGFPVGVLMAPILPGLSDGDESIDATVSAIAAAGATSVTPLALHLRPGAREWYAHWLAREHPHLVPRYRELYRAGAYAPQAYQRELTARVRIAARRHGLHRAELGDNRSLPEPPPPPAAEQLTLL
;
A
#
# COMPACT_ATOMS: atom_id res chain seq x y z
N MET A 1 -20.66 11.94 1.79
CA MET A 1 -20.40 13.26 2.43
C MET A 1 -19.62 14.08 1.42
N ARG A 2 -20.03 15.32 1.11
CA ARG A 2 -19.24 16.27 0.31
C ARG A 2 -18.32 17.07 1.24
N TRP A 3 -17.12 17.43 0.77
CA TRP A 3 -16.00 17.92 1.61
C TRP A 3 -15.47 19.29 1.21
N ASP A 4 -16.29 20.12 0.57
CA ASP A 4 -15.97 21.50 0.12
C ASP A 4 -15.74 22.49 1.30
N ASN A 5 -15.55 21.97 2.52
CA ASN A 5 -15.71 22.63 3.81
C ASN A 5 -14.40 22.72 4.63
N LEU A 6 -13.25 22.84 3.96
CA LEU A 6 -11.97 23.24 4.55
C LEU A 6 -11.46 24.52 3.85
N THR A 7 -10.80 25.42 4.58
CA THR A 7 -10.20 26.67 4.06
C THR A 7 -9.03 27.11 4.93
N ALA A 8 -8.00 27.66 4.30
CA ALA A 8 -6.87 28.29 4.96
C ALA A 8 -7.21 29.73 5.43
N PRO A 9 -6.72 30.18 6.60
CA PRO A 9 -6.61 31.60 6.95
C PRO A 9 -5.32 32.22 6.35
N PRO A 10 -5.19 33.56 6.29
CA PRO A 10 -3.97 34.23 5.88
C PRO A 10 -2.86 34.14 6.94
N VAL A 11 -1.62 34.37 6.51
CA VAL A 11 -0.41 34.25 7.34
C VAL A 11 0.04 35.63 7.82
N GLU A 12 0.13 35.81 9.14
CA GLU A 12 0.95 36.84 9.78
C GLU A 12 1.94 36.14 10.74
N GLY A 13 3.17 36.65 10.83
CA GLY A 13 4.33 35.87 11.28
C GLY A 13 4.94 36.29 12.61
N ASP A 14 5.93 35.51 13.05
CA ASP A 14 6.86 35.84 14.13
C ASP A 14 8.22 35.15 13.83
N PRO A 15 9.35 35.88 13.69
CA PRO A 15 10.55 35.33 13.07
C PRO A 15 11.69 34.98 14.06
N GLU A 16 11.48 34.06 15.02
CA GLU A 16 12.63 33.47 15.73
C GLU A 16 12.38 32.09 16.37
N ARG A 17 12.50 31.02 15.57
CA ARG A 17 12.93 29.68 16.03
C ARG A 17 13.26 28.77 14.85
N ALA A 18 14.49 28.26 14.79
CA ALA A 18 14.86 27.22 13.83
C ALA A 18 14.10 25.92 14.17
N ALA A 19 13.10 25.58 13.35
CA ALA A 19 12.28 24.39 13.51
C ALA A 19 12.93 23.15 12.84
N PRO A 20 12.75 21.94 13.39
CA PRO A 20 13.06 20.71 12.65
C PRO A 20 12.16 20.61 11.40
N ALA A 21 12.67 19.99 10.34
CA ALA A 21 12.03 20.00 9.02
C ALA A 21 10.60 19.42 9.02
N THR A 22 9.61 20.29 8.84
CA THR A 22 8.19 19.94 8.78
C THR A 22 7.89 19.00 7.60
N PRO A 23 7.22 17.86 7.80
CA PRO A 23 6.84 16.97 6.70
C PRO A 23 5.80 17.63 5.78
N PRO A 24 5.82 17.34 4.46
CA PRO A 24 4.93 17.96 3.50
C PRO A 24 3.44 17.70 3.80
N LEU A 25 2.62 18.71 3.51
CA LEU A 25 1.18 18.69 3.72
C LEU A 25 0.46 17.94 2.57
N PRO A 26 -0.56 17.12 2.85
CA PRO A 26 -1.38 16.47 1.83
C PRO A 26 -2.12 17.51 0.98
N LEU A 27 -2.24 17.25 -0.33
CA LEU A 27 -2.88 18.16 -1.29
C LEU A 27 -4.35 18.47 -0.94
N ALA A 28 -5.09 17.52 -0.36
CA ALA A 28 -6.46 17.72 0.13
C ALA A 28 -6.58 18.46 1.47
N LEU A 29 -5.48 18.86 2.11
CA LEU A 29 -5.45 19.63 3.37
C LEU A 29 -4.69 20.98 3.24
N PRO A 30 -5.04 21.85 2.26
CA PRO A 30 -4.35 23.12 2.06
C PRO A 30 -4.55 24.05 3.27
N GLY A 31 -3.45 24.58 3.82
CA GLY A 31 -3.45 25.44 5.00
C GLY A 31 -3.50 24.71 6.36
N ALA A 32 -3.36 23.39 6.38
CA ALA A 32 -3.15 22.64 7.62
C ALA A 32 -1.73 22.86 8.18
N VAL A 33 -1.55 22.73 9.50
CA VAL A 33 -0.24 22.77 10.14
C VAL A 33 0.17 21.34 10.53
N ALA A 34 1.26 20.83 9.95
CA ALA A 34 1.82 19.55 10.36
C ALA A 34 2.68 19.73 11.62
N ARG A 35 2.43 18.93 12.66
CA ARG A 35 3.29 18.82 13.84
C ARG A 35 3.75 17.39 14.07
N THR A 36 5.00 17.25 14.45
CA THR A 36 5.58 16.04 15.05
C THR A 36 5.90 16.34 16.51
N PHE A 37 5.92 15.32 17.38
CA PHE A 37 6.21 15.48 18.80
C PHE A 37 7.28 14.48 19.25
N ASP A 38 8.39 14.98 19.79
CA ASP A 38 9.55 14.19 20.25
C ASP A 38 9.30 13.52 21.62
N THR A 39 8.20 12.78 21.71
CA THR A 39 7.79 12.04 22.91
C THR A 39 7.65 10.55 22.55
N PRO A 40 8.16 9.62 23.38
CA PRO A 40 8.13 8.18 23.07
C PRO A 40 6.73 7.63 22.74
N GLU A 41 5.69 8.25 23.30
CA GLU A 41 4.28 7.91 23.16
C GLU A 41 3.70 8.19 21.75
N PHE A 42 4.35 9.09 21.00
CA PHE A 42 3.95 9.55 19.66
C PHE A 42 5.08 9.42 18.62
N ALA A 43 6.15 8.68 18.94
CA ALA A 43 7.30 8.50 18.06
C ALA A 43 6.87 7.95 16.68
N GLY A 44 7.25 8.65 15.61
CA GLY A 44 6.86 8.31 14.24
C GLY A 44 5.41 8.66 13.85
N MET A 45 4.71 9.48 14.65
CA MET A 45 3.42 10.07 14.29
C MET A 45 3.54 11.53 13.84
N THR A 46 2.70 11.90 12.88
CA THR A 46 2.44 13.27 12.43
C THR A 46 1.01 13.65 12.82
N PHE A 47 0.79 14.88 13.24
CA PHE A 47 -0.53 15.44 13.49
C PHE A 47 -0.79 16.56 12.48
N TYR A 48 -1.88 16.49 11.73
CA TYR A 48 -2.31 17.54 10.82
C TYR A 48 -3.38 18.39 11.50
N GLU A 49 -2.97 19.52 12.04
CA GLU A 49 -3.85 20.51 12.65
C GLU A 49 -4.61 21.27 11.56
N VAL A 50 -5.93 21.11 11.51
CA VAL A 50 -6.80 21.72 10.51
C VAL A 50 -7.79 22.69 11.14
N GLN A 51 -8.00 23.82 10.45
CA GLN A 51 -9.14 24.70 10.67
C GLN A 51 -10.33 24.16 9.88
N ALA A 52 -11.27 23.49 10.54
CA ALA A 52 -12.45 22.98 9.84
C ALA A 52 -13.49 24.10 9.64
N LYS A 53 -14.27 24.11 8.55
CA LYS A 53 -15.43 25.03 8.47
C LYS A 53 -16.61 24.53 9.30
N SER A 54 -16.68 23.23 9.61
CA SER A 54 -17.82 22.62 10.32
C SER A 54 -17.43 21.38 11.14
N ILE A 55 -18.17 21.11 12.23
CA ILE A 55 -17.87 20.03 13.18
C ILE A 55 -19.05 19.11 13.50
N ILE A 56 -20.30 19.59 13.46
CA ILE A 56 -21.52 18.83 13.71
C ILE A 56 -22.03 18.22 12.40
N ASN A 57 -21.84 16.90 12.23
CA ASN A 57 -22.09 16.19 10.97
C ASN A 57 -23.40 15.40 11.04
N ARG A 58 -24.31 15.60 10.07
CA ARG A 58 -25.52 14.78 9.96
C ARG A 58 -25.20 13.36 9.51
N VAL A 59 -25.79 12.38 10.19
CA VAL A 59 -25.73 10.97 9.83
C VAL A 59 -26.60 10.72 8.58
N PRO A 60 -26.13 9.96 7.56
CA PRO A 60 -26.95 9.61 6.41
C PRO A 60 -28.18 8.78 6.82
N GLY A 61 -29.37 9.14 6.35
CA GLY A 61 -30.65 8.52 6.76
C GLY A 61 -30.82 7.02 6.44
N GLN A 62 -29.88 6.40 5.71
CA GLN A 62 -29.83 4.94 5.50
C GLN A 62 -29.11 4.20 6.65
N SER A 63 -28.49 4.92 7.59
CA SER A 63 -27.75 4.36 8.72
C SER A 63 -28.70 3.96 9.85
N ARG A 64 -28.59 2.72 10.34
CA ARG A 64 -29.47 2.16 11.39
C ARG A 64 -29.04 2.52 12.82
N VAL A 65 -28.58 3.75 13.03
CA VAL A 65 -28.11 4.24 14.34
C VAL A 65 -29.14 5.18 14.97
N PRO A 66 -29.30 5.21 16.31
CA PRO A 66 -30.40 5.92 16.97
C PRO A 66 -30.15 7.43 17.16
N PHE A 67 -29.30 8.05 16.34
CA PHE A 67 -28.92 9.46 16.46
C PHE A 67 -28.70 10.09 15.08
N GLU A 68 -29.06 11.37 14.95
CA GLU A 68 -28.99 12.10 13.68
C GLU A 68 -27.68 12.88 13.47
N TRP A 69 -26.93 13.18 14.53
CA TRP A 69 -25.79 14.09 14.47
C TRP A 69 -24.56 13.52 15.19
N THR A 70 -23.38 13.88 14.69
CA THR A 70 -22.10 13.40 15.24
C THR A 70 -21.01 14.48 15.25
N ILE A 71 -20.22 14.50 16.32
CA ILE A 71 -18.97 15.27 16.41
C ILE A 71 -17.78 14.30 16.32
N ASN A 72 -16.81 14.62 15.46
CA ASN A 72 -15.57 13.88 15.30
C ASN A 72 -14.40 14.88 15.26
N PRO A 73 -13.67 15.09 16.37
CA PRO A 73 -12.53 16.01 16.44
C PRO A 73 -11.27 15.45 15.75
N TYR A 74 -11.17 14.12 15.64
CA TYR A 74 -10.02 13.41 15.07
C TYR A 74 -10.39 12.60 13.80
N ARG A 75 -9.39 12.30 12.97
CA ARG A 75 -9.34 11.15 12.04
C ARG A 75 -7.93 10.53 12.12
N GLY A 76 -7.80 9.22 11.96
CA GLY A 76 -6.59 8.47 12.31
C GLY A 76 -6.76 7.69 13.63
N CYS A 77 -5.90 6.68 13.85
CA CYS A 77 -5.87 5.79 15.01
C CYS A 77 -4.47 5.20 15.22
N SER A 78 -3.78 5.51 16.32
CA SER A 78 -2.32 5.31 16.48
C SER A 78 -1.81 3.86 16.77
N HIS A 79 -2.20 2.85 15.98
CA HIS A 79 -2.13 1.43 16.43
C HIS A 79 -1.26 0.42 15.60
N GLY A 80 -1.05 0.57 14.28
CA GLY A 80 0.20 0.16 13.54
C GLY A 80 0.37 -1.24 12.86
N CYS A 81 1.12 -1.32 11.73
CA CYS A 81 1.48 -2.59 11.01
C CYS A 81 2.85 -2.67 10.25
N VAL A 82 3.15 -3.78 9.52
CA VAL A 82 4.50 -4.43 9.63
C VAL A 82 5.49 -4.72 8.44
N TYR A 83 5.15 -4.84 7.15
CA TYR A 83 6.08 -5.45 6.15
C TYR A 83 7.10 -4.49 5.49
N CYS A 84 8.38 -4.89 5.28
CA CYS A 84 9.44 -4.06 4.64
C CYS A 84 10.63 -4.85 4.02
N LEU A 85 11.37 -4.25 3.05
CA LEU A 85 12.59 -4.72 2.35
C LEU A 85 13.73 -3.68 2.37
N GLY A 86 14.99 -4.08 2.15
CA GLY A 86 16.13 -3.14 2.06
C GLY A 86 16.08 -2.27 0.80
N GLY A 87 16.52 -1.01 0.90
CA GLY A 87 16.33 0.02 -0.15
C GLY A 87 16.90 -0.36 -1.53
N ASP A 88 18.08 -0.96 -1.54
CA ASP A 88 18.78 -1.37 -2.76
C ASP A 88 18.14 -2.59 -3.47
N THR A 89 17.04 -3.14 -2.92
CA THR A 89 16.40 -4.33 -3.49
C THR A 89 15.83 -4.00 -4.88
N PRO A 90 16.31 -4.64 -5.97
CA PRO A 90 15.87 -4.31 -7.32
C PRO A 90 14.48 -4.89 -7.60
N ILE A 91 13.53 -4.03 -7.94
CA ILE A 91 12.15 -4.39 -8.30
C ILE A 91 12.03 -4.45 -9.82
N LEU A 92 11.31 -5.45 -10.34
CA LEU A 92 11.14 -5.64 -11.79
C LEU A 92 10.12 -4.65 -12.37
N MET A 93 10.61 -3.73 -13.20
CA MET A 93 9.83 -2.72 -13.90
C MET A 93 9.03 -3.34 -15.06
N ALA A 94 7.90 -2.74 -15.42
CA ALA A 94 7.02 -3.23 -16.48
C ALA A 94 7.70 -3.30 -17.86
N ASP A 95 8.70 -2.46 -18.08
CA ASP A 95 9.50 -2.41 -19.30
C ASP A 95 10.58 -3.51 -19.40
N GLY A 96 10.76 -4.31 -18.35
CA GLY A 96 11.76 -5.37 -18.27
C GLY A 96 13.12 -4.94 -17.71
N ARG A 97 13.27 -3.71 -17.19
CA ARG A 97 14.42 -3.28 -16.39
C ARG A 97 14.18 -3.51 -14.90
N THR A 98 15.15 -3.11 -14.06
CA THR A 98 15.03 -3.09 -12.60
C THR A 98 15.26 -1.70 -12.04
N LYS A 99 14.55 -1.36 -10.96
CA LYS A 99 14.74 -0.11 -10.19
C LYS A 99 14.76 -0.43 -8.68
N PRO A 100 15.66 0.16 -7.86
CA PRO A 100 15.67 -0.05 -6.41
C PRO A 100 14.34 0.33 -5.76
N ILE A 101 13.89 -0.41 -4.74
CA ILE A 101 12.64 -0.11 -4.02
C ILE A 101 12.70 1.26 -3.29
N SER A 102 13.90 1.72 -2.92
CA SER A 102 14.13 3.07 -2.39
C SER A 102 13.89 4.19 -3.42
N GLU A 103 13.94 3.88 -4.72
CA GLU A 103 13.82 4.85 -5.82
C GLU A 103 12.47 4.79 -6.55
N LEU A 104 11.70 3.70 -6.40
CA LEU A 104 10.34 3.60 -6.97
C LEU A 104 9.46 4.78 -6.54
N GLU A 105 8.52 5.23 -7.35
CA GLU A 105 7.56 6.26 -6.94
C GLU A 105 6.11 5.84 -7.27
N PRO A 106 5.09 6.34 -6.55
CA PRO A 106 3.69 6.11 -6.92
C PRO A 106 3.43 6.50 -8.37
N GLY A 107 2.79 5.61 -9.12
CA GLY A 107 2.64 5.70 -10.58
C GLY A 107 3.64 4.87 -11.39
N ASP A 108 4.77 4.44 -10.80
CA ASP A 108 5.71 3.53 -11.47
C ASP A 108 5.01 2.22 -11.84
N ARG A 109 5.25 1.74 -13.07
CA ARG A 109 4.69 0.48 -13.56
C ARG A 109 5.70 -0.65 -13.34
N ILE A 110 5.29 -1.67 -12.61
CA ILE A 110 6.11 -2.83 -12.22
C ILE A 110 5.38 -4.15 -12.48
N TYR A 111 6.09 -5.27 -12.37
CA TYR A 111 5.45 -6.59 -12.42
C TYR A 111 5.00 -7.07 -11.03
N GLY A 112 3.74 -7.51 -10.97
CA GLY A 112 3.20 -8.37 -9.93
C GLY A 112 2.78 -9.73 -10.52
N THR A 113 2.00 -10.50 -9.76
CA THR A 113 1.47 -11.79 -10.23
C THR A 113 -0.04 -11.93 -9.99
N GLU A 114 -0.72 -12.52 -10.97
CA GLU A 114 -2.15 -12.85 -10.88
C GLU A 114 -2.33 -14.37 -11.08
N ARG A 115 -3.25 -14.99 -10.34
CA ARG A 115 -3.59 -16.40 -10.54
C ARG A 115 -4.66 -16.54 -11.64
N ARG A 116 -4.28 -17.06 -12.81
CA ARG A 116 -5.17 -17.35 -13.94
C ARG A 116 -5.26 -18.86 -14.17
N GLY A 117 -6.36 -19.46 -13.70
CA GLY A 117 -6.55 -20.91 -13.70
C GLY A 117 -5.54 -21.62 -12.77
N ALA A 118 -4.91 -22.69 -13.26
CA ALA A 118 -3.95 -23.47 -12.48
C ALA A 118 -2.63 -22.71 -12.15
N TYR A 119 -2.28 -21.66 -12.91
CA TYR A 119 -0.97 -21.01 -12.83
C TYR A 119 -1.06 -19.55 -12.35
N ARG A 120 -0.03 -19.09 -11.63
CA ARG A 120 0.27 -17.66 -11.51
C ARG A 120 0.93 -17.17 -12.80
N ARG A 121 0.64 -15.94 -13.19
CA ARG A 121 1.23 -15.26 -14.37
C ARG A 121 1.72 -13.88 -13.97
N TYR A 122 2.80 -13.44 -14.60
CA TYR A 122 3.27 -12.06 -14.48
C TYR A 122 2.27 -11.12 -15.14
N VAL A 123 1.91 -10.03 -14.46
CA VAL A 123 1.02 -8.98 -14.98
C VAL A 123 1.60 -7.62 -14.62
N VAL A 124 1.39 -6.63 -15.47
CA VAL A 124 1.79 -5.27 -15.12
C VAL A 124 0.83 -4.68 -14.10
N THR A 125 1.38 -4.07 -13.07
CA THR A 125 0.65 -3.33 -12.04
C THR A 125 1.31 -1.97 -11.82
N THR A 126 0.68 -1.13 -11.01
CA THR A 126 1.17 0.21 -10.67
C THR A 126 1.54 0.25 -9.19
N VAL A 127 2.64 0.90 -8.85
CA VAL A 127 2.95 1.30 -7.47
C VAL A 127 1.92 2.33 -7.04
N LEU A 128 1.12 2.00 -6.02
CA LEU A 128 0.05 2.85 -5.51
C LEU A 128 0.53 3.75 -4.38
N ASP A 129 1.51 3.29 -3.60
CA ASP A 129 2.08 4.00 -2.45
C ASP A 129 3.46 3.42 -2.11
N LYS A 130 4.29 4.18 -1.39
CA LYS A 130 5.65 3.83 -0.95
C LYS A 130 5.96 4.51 0.38
N TRP A 131 6.56 3.78 1.31
CA TRP A 131 7.09 4.34 2.56
C TRP A 131 8.35 3.60 3.02
N SER A 132 9.07 4.20 3.96
CA SER A 132 10.14 3.53 4.72
C SER A 132 9.76 3.38 6.20
N THR A 133 10.43 2.48 6.92
CA THR A 133 10.38 2.34 8.38
C THR A 133 11.67 1.68 8.86
N VAL A 134 12.26 2.19 9.94
CA VAL A 134 13.43 1.60 10.58
C VAL A 134 13.03 0.37 11.39
N LYS A 135 13.66 -0.79 11.15
CA LYS A 135 13.41 -2.07 11.86
C LYS A 135 14.64 -2.97 11.85
N ALA A 136 14.71 -3.87 12.84
CA ALA A 136 15.57 -5.05 12.82
C ALA A 136 15.52 -5.80 11.46
N ALA A 137 16.67 -5.86 10.80
CA ALA A 137 16.80 -6.38 9.44
C ALA A 137 17.44 -7.77 9.39
N TYR A 138 17.01 -8.57 8.42
CA TYR A 138 17.46 -9.95 8.19
C TYR A 138 17.90 -10.11 6.74
N ARG A 139 19.02 -10.81 6.53
CA ARG A 139 19.50 -11.22 5.21
C ARG A 139 18.99 -12.62 4.91
N VAL A 140 18.26 -12.78 3.81
CA VAL A 140 17.87 -14.09 3.25
C VAL A 140 18.74 -14.36 2.03
N THR A 141 19.42 -15.50 2.04
CA THR A 141 20.31 -15.94 0.95
C THR A 141 19.75 -17.20 0.30
N LEU A 142 19.74 -17.25 -1.03
CA LEU A 142 19.28 -18.40 -1.82
C LEU A 142 20.44 -19.12 -2.52
N GLU A 143 20.20 -20.37 -2.90
CA GLU A 143 21.16 -21.26 -3.56
C GLU A 143 21.71 -20.74 -4.91
N ASP A 144 20.96 -19.90 -5.63
CA ASP A 144 21.44 -19.21 -6.85
C ASP A 144 22.25 -17.93 -6.58
N GLY A 145 22.53 -17.63 -5.31
CA GLY A 145 23.21 -16.40 -4.88
C GLY A 145 22.31 -15.16 -4.82
N THR A 146 20.99 -15.30 -4.98
CA THR A 146 20.04 -14.21 -4.66
C THR A 146 20.17 -13.85 -3.19
N THR A 147 20.33 -12.56 -2.90
CA THR A 147 20.34 -12.03 -1.53
C THR A 147 19.28 -10.95 -1.41
N LEU A 148 18.53 -10.97 -0.30
CA LEU A 148 17.46 -10.03 0.03
C LEU A 148 17.65 -9.56 1.47
N ILE A 149 17.54 -8.25 1.71
CA ILE A 149 17.43 -7.69 3.06
C ILE A 149 15.96 -7.41 3.31
N ALA A 150 15.43 -7.84 4.47
CA ALA A 150 14.01 -7.80 4.76
C ALA A 150 13.72 -7.65 6.26
N SER A 151 12.54 -7.15 6.61
CA SER A 151 12.06 -7.22 8.00
C SER A 151 11.70 -8.68 8.36
N GLY A 152 11.79 -9.04 9.64
CA GLY A 152 11.46 -10.40 10.08
C GLY A 152 10.01 -10.83 9.76
N ASP A 153 9.12 -9.85 9.58
CA ASP A 153 7.72 -10.03 9.21
C ASP A 153 7.46 -10.05 7.70
N HIS A 154 8.41 -9.66 6.86
CA HIS A 154 8.21 -9.67 5.40
C HIS A 154 7.90 -11.09 4.90
N ARG A 155 7.12 -11.20 3.81
CA ARG A 155 6.63 -12.49 3.30
C ARG A 155 7.04 -12.74 1.85
N PHE A 156 7.74 -13.84 1.64
CA PHE A 156 8.08 -14.33 0.30
C PHE A 156 7.18 -15.51 -0.07
N LEU A 157 6.84 -15.64 -1.35
CA LEU A 157 6.08 -16.79 -1.85
C LEU A 157 7.03 -17.99 -2.01
N SER A 158 6.72 -19.10 -1.34
CA SER A 158 7.42 -20.38 -1.50
C SER A 158 6.56 -21.42 -2.20
N GLU A 159 7.17 -22.53 -2.63
CA GLU A 159 6.48 -23.76 -3.08
C GLU A 159 5.39 -24.25 -2.10
N ARG A 160 5.51 -23.91 -0.80
CA ARG A 160 4.56 -24.26 0.27
C ARG A 160 3.71 -23.06 0.71
N GLY A 161 3.48 -22.11 -0.20
CA GLY A 161 2.75 -20.86 0.05
C GLY A 161 3.62 -19.77 0.67
N TRP A 162 2.98 -18.68 1.11
CA TRP A 162 3.65 -17.51 1.69
C TRP A 162 4.32 -17.82 3.03
N LYS A 163 5.59 -17.41 3.19
CA LYS A 163 6.41 -17.61 4.39
C LYS A 163 6.98 -16.29 4.90
N TYR A 164 6.89 -16.08 6.22
CA TYR A 164 7.56 -14.97 6.92
C TYR A 164 9.08 -15.18 6.93
N VAL A 165 9.88 -14.10 6.92
CA VAL A 165 11.35 -14.22 7.00
C VAL A 165 11.79 -14.91 8.29
N THR A 166 11.22 -14.52 9.43
CA THR A 166 11.47 -15.15 10.73
C THR A 166 10.18 -15.64 11.40
N GLY A 167 10.35 -16.51 12.39
CA GLY A 167 9.30 -17.05 13.25
C GLY A 167 9.88 -18.17 14.11
N ALA A 168 9.02 -18.86 14.85
CA ALA A 168 9.40 -20.01 15.66
C ALA A 168 8.53 -21.24 15.31
N MET A 169 9.00 -22.43 15.64
CA MET A 169 8.18 -23.65 15.59
C MET A 169 7.20 -23.76 16.77
N HIS A 170 7.51 -23.08 17.89
CA HIS A 170 6.83 -23.16 19.18
C HIS A 170 6.71 -21.77 19.82
N GLY A 171 5.84 -21.61 20.83
CA GLY A 171 5.66 -20.35 21.56
C GLY A 171 4.92 -19.26 20.78
N SER A 172 4.95 -18.02 21.31
CA SER A 172 4.18 -16.87 20.80
C SER A 172 4.56 -16.40 19.40
N ASN A 173 5.76 -16.76 18.91
CA ASN A 173 6.22 -16.42 17.56
C ASN A 173 5.91 -17.51 16.51
N ARG A 174 5.00 -18.45 16.81
CA ARG A 174 4.67 -19.56 15.92
C ARG A 174 3.90 -19.11 14.68
N ARG A 175 4.57 -19.11 13.53
CA ARG A 175 3.99 -18.76 12.21
C ARG A 175 4.70 -19.51 11.09
N PRO A 176 4.12 -19.62 9.87
CA PRO A 176 4.81 -20.24 8.74
C PRO A 176 6.00 -19.38 8.29
N TYR A 177 7.19 -19.66 8.80
CA TYR A 177 8.42 -18.92 8.50
C TYR A 177 9.32 -19.66 7.50
N LEU A 178 10.31 -18.95 6.96
CA LEU A 178 11.32 -19.50 6.08
C LEU A 178 12.30 -20.40 6.85
N THR A 179 12.64 -21.50 6.21
CA THR A 179 13.65 -22.46 6.66
C THR A 179 14.49 -22.84 5.45
N THR A 180 15.68 -23.40 5.66
CA THR A 180 16.54 -23.92 4.60
C THR A 180 15.89 -25.03 3.75
N ASN A 181 14.78 -25.59 4.24
CA ASN A 181 13.94 -26.56 3.53
C ASN A 181 12.88 -25.91 2.61
N ASN A 182 12.89 -24.60 2.39
CA ASN A 182 11.93 -23.91 1.53
C ASN A 182 12.59 -23.41 0.24
N ARG A 183 11.87 -23.53 -0.88
CA ARG A 183 12.23 -22.89 -2.14
C ARG A 183 11.28 -21.74 -2.44
N LEU A 184 11.81 -20.57 -2.73
CA LEU A 184 11.03 -19.40 -3.16
C LEU A 184 10.54 -19.56 -4.60
N ILE A 185 9.50 -18.82 -4.98
CA ILE A 185 8.98 -18.80 -6.34
C ILE A 185 9.41 -17.51 -7.03
N GLY A 186 9.96 -17.65 -8.23
CA GLY A 186 10.44 -16.54 -9.03
C GLY A 186 11.36 -16.99 -10.16
N THR A 187 12.15 -16.05 -10.67
CA THR A 187 13.17 -16.26 -11.71
C THR A 187 14.57 -16.40 -11.14
N GLY A 188 14.81 -15.92 -9.92
CA GLY A 188 16.14 -15.80 -9.34
C GLY A 188 16.86 -14.50 -9.69
N ARG A 189 18.08 -14.39 -9.18
CA ARG A 189 18.87 -13.16 -9.08
C ARG A 189 18.83 -12.30 -10.34
N PHE A 190 18.51 -11.02 -10.19
CA PHE A 190 18.65 -10.05 -11.27
C PHE A 190 20.12 -9.67 -11.49
N ALA A 191 20.52 -9.59 -12.77
CA ALA A 191 21.81 -9.02 -13.14
C ALA A 191 21.78 -7.49 -13.05
N ALA A 192 22.96 -6.89 -12.89
CA ALA A 192 23.11 -5.44 -12.98
C ALA A 192 23.02 -4.98 -14.44
N GLY A 193 22.57 -3.73 -14.64
CA GLY A 193 22.56 -3.06 -15.94
C GLY A 193 23.97 -2.83 -16.50
N PRO A 194 24.10 -2.70 -17.83
CA PRO A 194 25.36 -2.27 -18.44
C PRO A 194 25.68 -0.82 -18.05
N LYS A 195 26.95 -0.44 -18.11
CA LYS A 195 27.36 0.97 -18.03
C LYS A 195 27.09 1.65 -19.37
N GLU A 196 26.57 2.88 -19.39
CA GLU A 196 26.53 3.70 -20.63
C GLU A 196 27.94 4.24 -21.00
N SER A 197 28.94 3.35 -21.07
CA SER A 197 30.31 3.68 -21.45
C SER A 197 30.43 3.95 -22.97
N PRO A 198 31.49 4.64 -23.43
CA PRO A 198 31.72 4.85 -24.86
C PRO A 198 31.74 3.53 -25.66
N ASP A 199 32.36 2.49 -25.09
CA ASP A 199 32.43 1.16 -25.71
C ASP A 199 31.06 0.48 -25.84
N TYR A 200 30.22 0.57 -24.81
CA TYR A 200 28.84 0.09 -24.89
C TYR A 200 28.05 0.81 -26.00
N ARG A 201 28.17 2.14 -26.11
CA ARG A 201 27.52 2.92 -27.18
C ARG A 201 28.02 2.52 -28.57
N ARG A 202 29.33 2.32 -28.74
CA ARG A 202 29.94 1.83 -29.98
C ARG A 202 29.48 0.42 -30.34
N GLY A 203 29.41 -0.48 -29.36
CA GLY A 203 28.86 -1.82 -29.53
C GLY A 203 27.41 -1.79 -30.02
N TYR A 204 26.56 -1.01 -29.35
CA TYR A 204 25.15 -0.82 -29.72
C TYR A 204 25.00 -0.29 -31.14
N LEU A 205 25.75 0.74 -31.52
CA LEU A 205 25.76 1.26 -32.88
C LEU A 205 26.25 0.21 -33.90
N CYS A 206 27.28 -0.57 -33.57
CA CYS A 206 27.76 -1.64 -34.44
C CYS A 206 26.68 -2.70 -34.72
N GLY A 207 26.02 -3.22 -33.68
CA GLY A 207 24.93 -4.19 -33.84
C GLY A 207 23.72 -3.63 -34.59
N MET A 208 23.32 -2.39 -34.27
CA MET A 208 22.17 -1.74 -34.89
C MET A 208 22.38 -1.41 -36.37
N VAL A 209 23.53 -0.81 -36.70
CA VAL A 209 23.84 -0.37 -38.07
C VAL A 209 24.12 -1.56 -38.98
N ARG A 210 24.73 -2.64 -38.47
CA ARG A 210 24.99 -3.85 -39.26
C ARG A 210 23.75 -4.71 -39.52
N GLY A 211 22.74 -4.67 -38.64
CA GLY A 211 21.46 -5.34 -38.86
C GLY A 211 20.54 -4.58 -39.81
N ASP A 212 20.14 -3.35 -39.44
CA ASP A 212 19.00 -2.66 -40.06
C ASP A 212 19.35 -1.40 -40.88
N ALA A 213 20.59 -0.90 -40.84
CA ALA A 213 20.93 0.33 -41.56
C ALA A 213 21.45 0.11 -42.98
N HIS A 214 21.09 1.03 -43.86
CA HIS A 214 21.66 1.13 -45.20
C HIS A 214 22.78 2.19 -45.17
N LEU A 215 24.03 1.72 -45.13
CA LEU A 215 25.26 2.52 -45.14
C LEU A 215 26.03 2.24 -46.43
N GLY A 216 26.49 3.28 -47.13
CA GLY A 216 27.34 3.11 -48.29
C GLY A 216 27.74 4.40 -49.01
N THR A 217 28.72 4.25 -49.90
CA THR A 217 29.19 5.27 -50.84
C THR A 217 29.00 4.72 -52.25
N PHE A 218 28.29 5.46 -53.10
CA PHE A 218 27.86 4.99 -54.41
C PHE A 218 28.36 5.95 -55.50
N SER A 219 29.15 5.44 -56.44
CA SER A 219 29.61 6.22 -57.60
C SER A 219 28.59 6.13 -58.73
N TYR A 220 28.11 7.28 -59.19
CA TYR A 220 27.24 7.44 -60.35
C TYR A 220 27.93 8.29 -61.42
N SER A 221 27.40 8.30 -62.64
CA SER A 221 27.90 9.12 -63.76
C SER A 221 27.91 10.63 -63.48
N TYR A 222 27.13 11.09 -62.49
CA TYR A 222 27.02 12.48 -62.05
C TYR A 222 27.72 12.76 -60.70
N GLY A 223 28.50 11.81 -60.15
CA GLY A 223 29.30 12.00 -58.94
C GLY A 223 29.13 10.91 -57.88
N VAL A 224 29.80 11.12 -56.74
CA VAL A 224 29.79 10.19 -55.60
C VAL A 224 28.71 10.60 -54.59
N VAL A 225 27.86 9.64 -54.21
CA VAL A 225 26.77 9.84 -53.25
C VAL A 225 27.03 9.01 -52.00
N HIS A 226 27.23 9.71 -50.89
CA HIS A 226 27.34 9.14 -49.55
C HIS A 226 25.95 9.00 -48.92
N ARG A 227 25.65 7.87 -48.26
CA ARG A 227 24.32 7.62 -47.68
C ARG A 227 24.41 6.77 -46.41
N PHE A 228 23.82 7.28 -45.35
CA PHE A 228 23.38 6.51 -44.18
C PHE A 228 21.87 6.68 -44.03
N ARG A 229 21.16 5.57 -43.82
CA ARG A 229 19.76 5.56 -43.40
C ARG A 229 19.50 4.37 -42.47
N LEU A 230 19.07 4.65 -41.24
CA LEU A 230 18.48 3.67 -40.34
C LEU A 230 16.96 3.93 -40.28
N ALA A 231 16.14 2.91 -40.54
CA ALA A 231 14.68 3.03 -40.58
C ALA A 231 14.05 1.94 -39.71
N LEU A 232 13.29 2.33 -38.69
CA LEU A 232 12.77 1.42 -37.66
C LEU A 232 11.27 1.64 -37.41
N CYS A 233 10.60 0.56 -36.98
CA CYS A 233 9.20 0.59 -36.51
C CYS A 233 9.06 1.06 -35.06
N ASP A 234 10.14 1.00 -34.27
CA ASP A 234 10.14 1.26 -32.83
C ASP A 234 11.06 2.47 -32.55
N ASP A 235 10.45 3.61 -32.19
CA ASP A 235 11.16 4.89 -32.06
C ASP A 235 12.19 4.89 -30.92
N GLU A 236 12.04 4.02 -29.91
CA GLU A 236 12.96 3.89 -28.77
C GLU A 236 14.39 3.57 -29.23
N ALA A 237 14.54 2.59 -30.12
CA ALA A 237 15.84 2.20 -30.69
C ALA A 237 16.38 3.25 -31.68
N LEU A 238 15.49 3.90 -32.44
CA LEU A 238 15.87 4.96 -33.37
C LEU A 238 16.40 6.19 -32.63
N SER A 239 15.69 6.64 -31.59
CA SER A 239 16.06 7.73 -30.71
C SER A 239 17.33 7.44 -29.92
N ARG A 240 17.54 6.21 -29.44
CA ARG A 240 18.81 5.80 -28.82
C ARG A 240 19.97 5.87 -29.83
N SER A 241 19.75 5.38 -31.05
CA SER A 241 20.78 5.40 -32.11
C SER A 241 21.15 6.83 -32.51
N GLU A 242 20.16 7.71 -32.68
CA GLU A 242 20.37 9.14 -32.95
C GLU A 242 21.14 9.83 -31.82
N ARG A 243 20.79 9.57 -30.56
CA ARG A 243 21.54 10.09 -29.39
C ARG A 243 23.00 9.61 -29.39
N TYR A 244 23.25 8.33 -29.64
CA TYR A 244 24.62 7.80 -29.64
C TYR A 244 25.43 8.29 -30.85
N LEU A 245 24.83 8.43 -32.04
CA LEU A 245 25.49 9.05 -33.20
C LEU A 245 25.85 10.52 -32.93
N ALA A 246 24.95 11.29 -32.30
CA ALA A 246 25.20 12.68 -31.94
C ALA A 246 26.35 12.84 -30.93
N HIS A 247 26.53 11.90 -29.98
CA HIS A 247 27.68 11.87 -29.07
C HIS A 247 29.02 11.69 -29.80
N GLU A 248 29.03 10.98 -30.93
CA GLU A 248 30.21 10.78 -31.77
C GLU A 248 30.33 11.87 -32.88
N GLY A 249 29.56 12.96 -32.77
CA GLY A 249 29.60 14.11 -33.68
C GLY A 249 28.80 13.95 -34.98
N VAL A 250 28.03 12.87 -35.14
CA VAL A 250 27.24 12.60 -36.34
C VAL A 250 25.81 13.12 -36.16
N ALA A 251 25.48 14.21 -36.86
CA ALA A 251 24.15 14.83 -36.82
C ALA A 251 23.23 14.26 -37.92
N THR A 252 22.12 13.63 -37.52
CA THR A 252 21.13 13.06 -38.44
C THR A 252 19.88 13.93 -38.61
N GLN A 253 19.17 13.72 -39.73
CA GLN A 253 17.83 14.25 -39.96
C GLN A 253 16.79 13.13 -39.81
N ARG A 254 15.80 13.33 -38.94
CA ARG A 254 14.66 12.42 -38.76
C ARG A 254 13.53 12.74 -39.76
N PHE A 255 12.93 11.71 -40.36
CA PHE A 255 11.81 11.85 -41.30
C PHE A 255 10.91 10.60 -41.32
N THR A 256 9.67 10.75 -41.78
CA THR A 256 8.75 9.62 -42.00
C THR A 256 9.18 8.84 -43.24
N PHE A 257 9.55 7.57 -43.08
CA PHE A 257 10.01 6.71 -44.17
C PHE A 257 8.86 5.95 -44.84
N THR A 258 7.86 5.53 -44.07
CA THR A 258 6.65 4.87 -44.59
C THR A 258 5.48 5.21 -43.67
N GLN A 259 4.36 5.65 -44.23
CA GLN A 259 3.13 5.89 -43.45
C GLN A 259 2.47 4.56 -43.06
N ALA A 260 1.68 4.57 -41.98
CA ALA A 260 0.95 3.40 -41.55
C ALA A 260 -0.06 2.95 -42.61
N SER A 261 -0.17 1.64 -42.83
CA SER A 261 -1.19 1.04 -43.68
C SER A 261 -1.85 -0.15 -42.99
N THR A 262 -2.93 -0.69 -43.57
CA THR A 262 -3.59 -1.90 -43.08
C THR A 262 -2.62 -3.08 -43.05
N GLY A 263 -2.05 -3.35 -41.87
CA GLY A 263 -1.11 -4.44 -41.62
C GLY A 263 0.37 -4.04 -41.52
N ARG A 264 0.76 -2.77 -41.77
CA ARG A 264 2.13 -2.28 -41.57
C ARG A 264 2.18 -1.05 -40.68
N ARG A 265 3.06 -1.09 -39.67
CA ARG A 265 3.36 0.07 -38.81
C ARG A 265 4.03 1.16 -39.63
N ALA A 266 3.82 2.42 -39.24
CA ALA A 266 4.62 3.52 -39.75
C ALA A 266 6.10 3.28 -39.38
N MET A 267 7.00 3.67 -40.29
CA MET A 267 8.44 3.63 -40.06
C MET A 267 8.99 5.06 -40.05
N THR A 268 9.73 5.38 -39.01
CA THR A 268 10.53 6.61 -38.92
C THR A 268 11.97 6.25 -39.30
N ALA A 269 12.67 7.16 -39.96
CA ALA A 269 14.08 6.98 -40.29
C ALA A 269 14.91 8.19 -39.92
N ILE A 270 16.19 7.94 -39.62
CA ILE A 270 17.23 8.94 -39.51
C ILE A 270 18.20 8.79 -40.69
N ARG A 271 18.72 9.90 -41.21
CA ARG A 271 19.69 9.90 -42.32
C ARG A 271 20.76 10.97 -42.19
N THR A 272 21.89 10.72 -42.84
CA THR A 272 22.86 11.74 -43.26
C THR A 272 23.49 11.34 -44.59
N SER A 273 24.00 12.33 -45.32
CA SER A 273 24.66 12.19 -46.62
C SER A 273 26.02 12.90 -46.68
N LYS A 274 26.55 13.38 -45.54
CA LYS A 274 27.87 14.00 -45.50
C LYS A 274 28.95 12.92 -45.51
N GLN A 275 29.98 13.08 -46.34
CA GLN A 275 31.12 12.15 -46.42
C GLN A 275 31.72 11.84 -45.04
N ARG A 276 32.10 12.89 -44.28
CA ARG A 276 32.66 12.78 -42.93
C ARG A 276 31.78 11.96 -41.97
N ASP A 277 30.47 12.12 -42.05
CA ASP A 277 29.54 11.38 -41.20
C ASP A 277 29.55 9.88 -41.56
N ILE A 278 29.61 9.55 -42.86
CA ILE A 278 29.68 8.15 -43.34
C ILE A 278 31.02 7.51 -42.96
N GLU A 279 32.13 8.23 -43.08
CA GLU A 279 33.45 7.78 -42.61
C GLU A 279 33.42 7.52 -41.09
N THR A 280 32.88 8.46 -40.30
CA THR A 280 32.74 8.33 -38.84
C THR A 280 31.86 7.11 -38.48
N ILE A 281 30.70 6.93 -39.12
CA ILE A 281 29.85 5.75 -38.89
C ILE A 281 30.60 4.45 -39.26
N THR A 282 31.29 4.43 -40.40
CA THR A 282 32.06 3.27 -40.86
C THR A 282 33.12 2.87 -39.84
N ASP A 283 33.78 3.85 -39.22
CA ASP A 283 34.81 3.64 -38.20
C ASP A 283 34.25 3.17 -36.85
N LEU A 284 33.09 3.70 -36.45
CA LEU A 284 32.38 3.26 -35.23
C LEU A 284 31.96 1.79 -35.29
N ILE A 285 31.61 1.28 -36.47
CA ILE A 285 31.12 -0.09 -36.67
C ILE A 285 32.20 -1.09 -37.12
N ARG A 286 33.47 -0.71 -37.12
CA ARG A 286 34.59 -1.65 -37.34
C ARG A 286 34.59 -2.71 -36.23
N TRP A 287 34.79 -3.97 -36.60
CA TRP A 287 34.97 -5.04 -35.62
C TRP A 287 36.26 -4.79 -34.82
N PRO A 288 36.20 -4.67 -33.48
CA PRO A 288 37.40 -4.57 -32.66
C PRO A 288 38.14 -5.91 -32.64
N VAL A 289 39.48 -5.86 -32.61
CA VAL A 289 40.34 -7.06 -32.57
C VAL A 289 40.19 -7.78 -31.22
N ASP A 290 40.22 -7.01 -30.12
CA ASP A 290 39.80 -7.47 -28.80
C ASP A 290 38.68 -6.54 -28.29
N PRO A 291 37.40 -6.95 -28.39
CA PRO A 291 36.32 -6.16 -27.81
C PRO A 291 36.41 -6.10 -26.28
N SER A 292 35.87 -5.05 -25.67
CA SER A 292 35.62 -5.03 -24.22
C SER A 292 34.30 -5.75 -23.86
N ASP A 293 34.10 -6.07 -22.59
CA ASP A 293 32.81 -6.65 -22.13
C ASP A 293 31.65 -5.65 -22.31
N ASP A 294 31.88 -4.37 -22.02
CA ASP A 294 30.91 -3.29 -22.29
C ASP A 294 30.52 -3.23 -23.77
N TRP A 295 31.50 -3.31 -24.69
CA TRP A 295 31.24 -3.35 -26.13
C TRP A 295 30.42 -4.58 -26.52
N ARG A 296 30.71 -5.77 -25.97
CA ARG A 296 29.92 -6.99 -26.25
C ARG A 296 28.48 -6.89 -25.76
N LEU A 297 28.25 -6.30 -24.58
CA LEU A 297 26.90 -6.04 -24.06
C LEU A 297 26.15 -5.06 -24.97
N GLY A 298 26.80 -3.99 -25.41
CA GLY A 298 26.27 -3.05 -26.38
C GLY A 298 25.92 -3.72 -27.70
N PHE A 299 26.84 -4.53 -28.25
CA PHE A 299 26.63 -5.25 -29.51
C PHE A 299 25.42 -6.20 -29.43
N LEU A 300 25.31 -6.99 -28.36
CA LEU A 300 24.15 -7.85 -28.13
C LEU A 300 22.83 -7.06 -28.02
N ALA A 301 22.85 -5.88 -27.40
CA ALA A 301 21.70 -4.98 -27.33
C ALA A 301 21.29 -4.48 -28.71
N GLY A 302 22.24 -3.94 -29.47
CA GLY A 302 22.03 -3.38 -30.81
C GLY A 302 21.53 -4.43 -31.81
N ILE A 303 22.16 -5.59 -31.89
CA ILE A 303 21.73 -6.64 -32.83
C ILE A 303 20.37 -7.25 -32.44
N PHE A 304 20.05 -7.31 -31.14
CA PHE A 304 18.74 -7.73 -30.68
C PHE A 304 17.64 -6.68 -30.95
N ASP A 305 17.95 -5.39 -30.86
CA ASP A 305 17.01 -4.32 -31.22
C ASP A 305 16.80 -4.21 -32.73
N ALA A 306 17.78 -4.53 -33.57
CA ALA A 306 17.57 -4.70 -35.00
C ALA A 306 16.80 -6.01 -35.28
N GLU A 307 17.51 -7.12 -35.38
CA GLU A 307 17.01 -8.40 -35.91
C GLU A 307 16.41 -9.34 -34.86
N GLY A 308 16.64 -9.04 -33.58
CA GLY A 308 16.15 -9.86 -32.48
C GLY A 308 14.63 -9.86 -32.33
N SER A 309 14.09 -10.97 -31.87
CA SER A 309 12.68 -11.11 -31.50
C SER A 309 12.52 -11.85 -30.18
N CYS A 310 11.53 -11.45 -29.39
CA CYS A 310 11.05 -12.20 -28.24
C CYS A 310 9.54 -12.38 -28.39
N SER A 311 9.08 -13.60 -28.63
CA SER A 311 7.66 -13.90 -28.78
C SER A 311 7.32 -15.28 -28.22
N ARG A 312 6.11 -15.43 -27.67
CA ARG A 312 5.61 -16.70 -27.08
C ARG A 312 6.57 -17.35 -26.07
N GLY A 313 7.43 -16.56 -25.41
CA GLY A 313 8.40 -17.03 -24.43
C GLY A 313 9.78 -17.43 -24.98
N VAL A 314 10.06 -17.22 -26.27
CA VAL A 314 11.31 -17.58 -26.93
C VAL A 314 12.02 -16.32 -27.45
N LEU A 315 13.32 -16.19 -27.13
CA LEU A 315 14.20 -15.13 -27.62
C LEU A 315 15.07 -15.70 -28.75
N ARG A 316 15.06 -15.01 -29.91
CA ARG A 316 15.71 -15.43 -31.16
C ARG A 316 16.43 -14.22 -31.78
N ILE A 317 17.61 -14.42 -32.35
CA ILE A 317 18.33 -13.45 -33.21
C ILE A 317 18.62 -14.16 -34.54
N THR A 318 18.31 -13.52 -35.66
CA THR A 318 18.27 -14.17 -36.98
C THR A 318 19.07 -13.40 -38.00
N ASN A 319 20.17 -13.97 -38.50
CA ASN A 319 21.04 -13.34 -39.50
C ASN A 319 21.58 -14.38 -40.50
N SER A 320 22.04 -13.95 -41.67
CA SER A 320 22.76 -14.77 -42.66
C SER A 320 24.28 -14.55 -42.65
N ASP A 321 24.75 -13.40 -42.18
CA ASP A 321 26.17 -13.00 -42.05
C ASP A 321 26.89 -13.84 -40.98
N ASP A 322 27.96 -14.51 -41.40
CA ASP A 322 28.78 -15.38 -40.53
C ASP A 322 29.43 -14.59 -39.37
N ALA A 323 29.95 -13.38 -39.61
CA ALA A 323 30.65 -12.60 -38.61
C ALA A 323 29.70 -12.03 -37.53
N ILE A 324 28.48 -11.63 -37.90
CA ILE A 324 27.47 -11.20 -36.92
C ILE A 324 27.05 -12.35 -36.02
N LEU A 325 26.87 -13.56 -36.58
CA LEU A 325 26.53 -14.76 -35.81
C LEU A 325 27.69 -15.17 -34.89
N ASP A 326 28.93 -15.15 -35.35
CA ASP A 326 30.11 -15.48 -34.56
C ASP A 326 30.28 -14.50 -33.37
N GLN A 327 30.22 -13.20 -33.62
CA GLN A 327 30.28 -12.17 -32.57
C GLN A 327 29.12 -12.30 -31.56
N THR A 328 27.92 -12.62 -32.04
CA THR A 328 26.75 -12.83 -31.16
C THR A 328 26.93 -14.07 -30.31
N THR A 329 27.32 -15.21 -30.89
CA THR A 329 27.51 -16.46 -30.14
C THR A 329 28.66 -16.34 -29.14
N GLU A 330 29.75 -15.66 -29.49
CA GLU A 330 30.89 -15.48 -28.59
C GLU A 330 30.57 -14.54 -27.42
N ALA A 331 29.85 -13.44 -27.67
CA ALA A 331 29.35 -12.60 -26.59
C ALA A 331 28.38 -13.36 -25.66
N LEU A 332 27.51 -14.22 -26.19
CA LEU A 332 26.64 -15.07 -25.37
C LEU A 332 27.44 -16.09 -24.53
N ARG A 333 28.48 -16.72 -25.10
CA ARG A 333 29.41 -17.60 -24.34
C ARG A 333 30.12 -16.83 -23.23
N ARG A 334 30.69 -15.67 -23.54
CA ARG A 334 31.41 -14.79 -22.59
C ARG A 334 30.57 -14.46 -21.36
N PHE A 335 29.27 -14.19 -21.53
CA PHE A 335 28.36 -13.92 -20.42
C PHE A 335 27.65 -15.15 -19.84
N GLY A 336 28.02 -16.38 -20.25
CA GLY A 336 27.40 -17.61 -19.74
C GLY A 336 25.90 -17.71 -20.05
N LEU A 337 25.49 -17.22 -21.22
CA LEU A 337 24.11 -17.28 -21.71
C LEU A 337 23.98 -18.49 -22.64
N SER A 338 23.23 -19.51 -22.20
CA SER A 338 23.00 -20.73 -22.98
C SER A 338 22.16 -20.47 -24.23
N PHE A 339 22.58 -20.95 -25.40
CA PHE A 339 21.85 -20.82 -26.67
C PHE A 339 22.00 -22.09 -27.52
N VAL A 340 21.24 -22.15 -28.61
CA VAL A 340 21.47 -23.06 -29.75
C VAL A 340 21.49 -22.25 -31.04
N LEU A 341 22.30 -22.68 -32.01
CA LEU A 341 22.30 -22.17 -33.38
C LEU A 341 21.47 -23.14 -34.24
N GLU A 342 20.33 -22.69 -34.74
CA GLU A 342 19.44 -23.44 -35.62
C GLU A 342 19.71 -23.05 -37.07
N ASP A 343 20.27 -23.96 -37.87
CA ASP A 343 20.30 -23.86 -39.32
C ASP A 343 19.14 -24.68 -39.90
N ARG A 344 18.39 -24.07 -40.84
CA ARG A 344 17.25 -24.71 -41.53
C ARG A 344 17.56 -25.10 -42.97
N GLY A 345 18.82 -24.95 -43.42
CA GLY A 345 19.25 -25.27 -44.78
C GLY A 345 18.59 -24.39 -45.85
N GLN A 346 18.18 -23.16 -45.51
CA GLN A 346 17.53 -22.28 -46.48
C GLN A 346 18.52 -21.72 -47.50
N PRO A 347 18.13 -21.52 -48.78
CA PRO A 347 19.03 -21.00 -49.83
C PRO A 347 19.64 -19.62 -49.53
N ASN A 348 19.03 -18.84 -48.65
CA ASN A 348 19.50 -17.53 -48.19
C ASN A 348 20.53 -17.59 -47.04
N ARG A 349 20.97 -18.78 -46.61
CA ARG A 349 21.89 -19.02 -45.48
C ARG A 349 21.45 -18.42 -44.12
N VAL A 350 20.18 -18.05 -43.98
CA VAL A 350 19.64 -17.46 -42.74
C VAL A 350 19.62 -18.51 -41.63
N ARG A 351 20.33 -18.20 -40.53
CA ARG A 351 20.45 -19.03 -39.33
C ARG A 351 19.90 -18.29 -38.13
N GLU A 352 19.62 -19.04 -37.07
CA GLU A 352 18.84 -18.55 -35.94
C GLU A 352 19.52 -18.88 -34.60
N ILE A 353 19.92 -17.87 -33.83
CA ILE A 353 20.43 -18.03 -32.47
C ILE A 353 19.24 -17.96 -31.52
N ARG A 354 18.87 -19.10 -30.92
CA ARG A 354 17.81 -19.19 -29.92
C ARG A 354 18.38 -19.33 -28.52
N LEU A 355 18.03 -18.41 -27.63
CA LEU A 355 18.40 -18.49 -26.21
C LEU A 355 17.65 -19.64 -25.51
N THR A 356 18.37 -20.43 -24.71
CA THR A 356 17.83 -21.51 -23.87
C THR A 356 17.83 -21.09 -22.39
N GLY A 357 17.16 -21.84 -21.51
CA GLY A 357 17.01 -21.45 -20.08
C GLY A 357 15.76 -20.60 -19.74
N GLY A 358 14.80 -20.45 -20.67
CA GLY A 358 13.44 -20.02 -20.35
C GLY A 358 13.28 -18.54 -19.98
N LEU A 359 12.57 -18.24 -18.90
CA LEU A 359 12.31 -16.85 -18.47
C LEU A 359 13.50 -16.22 -17.75
N ALA A 360 14.19 -16.97 -16.89
CA ALA A 360 15.34 -16.48 -16.13
C ALA A 360 16.49 -16.06 -17.06
N ALA A 361 16.82 -16.88 -18.06
CA ALA A 361 17.84 -16.53 -19.06
C ALA A 361 17.47 -15.28 -19.88
N ARG A 362 16.19 -15.10 -20.24
CA ARG A 362 15.72 -13.92 -20.98
C ARG A 362 15.78 -12.64 -20.15
N LEU A 363 15.34 -12.67 -18.89
CA LEU A 363 15.50 -11.52 -17.99
C LEU A 363 16.97 -11.21 -17.75
N ARG A 364 17.83 -12.22 -17.56
CA ARG A 364 19.27 -12.04 -17.44
C ARG A 364 19.89 -11.40 -18.70
N PHE A 365 19.46 -11.80 -19.90
CA PHE A 365 19.83 -11.11 -21.14
C PHE A 365 19.37 -9.65 -21.12
N PHE A 366 18.08 -9.37 -20.89
CA PHE A 366 17.56 -8.00 -20.88
C PHE A 366 18.22 -7.09 -19.85
N HIS A 367 18.55 -7.61 -18.66
CA HIS A 367 19.21 -6.82 -17.62
C HIS A 367 20.68 -6.58 -17.97
N LEU A 368 21.41 -7.58 -18.48
CA LEU A 368 22.82 -7.41 -18.87
C LEU A 368 23.00 -6.48 -20.07
N THR A 369 22.10 -6.53 -21.05
CA THR A 369 22.27 -5.81 -22.33
C THR A 369 21.40 -4.56 -22.45
N ASP A 370 20.40 -4.34 -21.60
CA ASP A 370 19.41 -3.24 -21.71
C ASP A 370 18.97 -2.91 -23.16
N PRO A 371 18.30 -3.80 -23.92
CA PRO A 371 17.79 -3.46 -25.24
C PRO A 371 16.74 -2.34 -25.17
N ALA A 372 16.76 -1.40 -26.11
CA ALA A 372 15.90 -0.23 -26.15
C ALA A 372 14.42 -0.55 -26.39
N ILE A 373 14.11 -1.56 -27.20
CA ILE A 373 12.73 -1.80 -27.67
C ILE A 373 11.91 -2.49 -26.57
N THR A 374 11.12 -1.72 -25.82
CA THR A 374 10.41 -2.20 -24.63
C THR A 374 9.46 -3.36 -24.94
N ARG A 375 8.79 -3.34 -26.10
CA ARG A 375 7.91 -4.45 -26.51
C ARG A 375 8.63 -5.80 -26.69
N LYS A 376 9.95 -5.80 -26.97
CA LYS A 376 10.77 -7.03 -27.07
C LYS A 376 11.16 -7.57 -25.68
N ARG A 377 11.05 -6.75 -24.62
CA ARG A 377 11.40 -7.12 -23.23
C ARG A 377 10.22 -7.61 -22.38
N SER A 378 8.98 -7.33 -22.79
CA SER A 378 7.77 -7.66 -22.01
C SER A 378 7.68 -9.15 -21.65
N ILE A 379 7.32 -9.42 -20.38
CA ILE A 379 7.07 -10.76 -19.84
C ILE A 379 5.60 -10.96 -19.44
N GLU A 380 4.72 -10.01 -19.80
CA GLU A 380 3.31 -10.05 -19.42
C GLU A 380 2.60 -11.31 -19.90
N GLY A 381 1.80 -11.91 -19.02
CA GLY A 381 1.11 -13.17 -19.25
C GLY A 381 2.01 -14.41 -19.17
N ALA A 382 3.33 -14.29 -19.02
CA ALA A 382 4.22 -15.44 -18.83
C ALA A 382 3.84 -16.21 -17.56
N ALA A 383 3.83 -17.54 -17.62
CA ALA A 383 3.54 -18.38 -16.46
C ALA A 383 4.72 -18.39 -15.47
N LEU A 384 4.41 -18.21 -14.20
CA LEU A 384 5.34 -18.39 -13.08
C LEU A 384 5.60 -19.90 -12.92
N LYS A 385 6.83 -20.35 -13.22
CA LYS A 385 7.23 -21.77 -13.18
C LYS A 385 8.30 -22.01 -12.12
N HIS A 386 8.20 -23.15 -11.43
CA HIS A 386 9.26 -23.66 -10.53
C HIS A 386 10.42 -24.26 -11.35
N GLN A 387 11.28 -23.42 -11.93
CA GLN A 387 12.42 -23.88 -12.73
C GLN A 387 13.79 -23.47 -12.16
N THR A 388 13.86 -22.42 -11.33
CA THR A 388 15.11 -21.95 -10.74
C THR A 388 15.36 -22.58 -9.36
N ALA A 389 16.63 -22.85 -9.03
CA ALA A 389 17.08 -23.41 -7.75
C ALA A 389 17.06 -22.34 -6.64
N LEU A 390 15.86 -21.94 -6.19
CA LEU A 390 15.65 -20.88 -5.21
C LEU A 390 15.49 -21.40 -3.79
N ARG A 391 16.25 -22.46 -3.41
CA ARG A 391 16.26 -22.96 -2.03
C ARG A 391 16.90 -21.89 -1.14
N VAL A 392 16.26 -21.59 0.00
CA VAL A 392 16.87 -20.76 1.04
C VAL A 392 18.08 -21.53 1.60
N VAL A 393 19.24 -20.90 1.65
CA VAL A 393 20.46 -21.49 2.22
C VAL A 393 20.85 -20.86 3.56
N ASP A 394 20.48 -19.59 3.78
CA ASP A 394 20.75 -18.87 5.01
C ASP A 394 19.68 -17.80 5.32
N ILE A 395 19.49 -17.52 6.61
CA ILE A 395 18.62 -16.47 7.16
C ILE A 395 19.34 -15.85 8.36
N GLN A 396 20.10 -14.78 8.12
CA GLN A 396 20.95 -14.13 9.11
C GLN A 396 20.28 -12.87 9.67
N ALA A 397 20.15 -12.77 11.00
CA ALA A 397 19.85 -11.51 11.65
C ALA A 397 21.05 -10.56 11.54
N LEU A 398 20.85 -9.33 11.05
CA LEU A 398 21.96 -8.39 10.85
C LEU A 398 22.42 -7.69 12.13
N GLY A 399 21.69 -7.83 13.25
CA GLY A 399 21.99 -7.16 14.51
C GLY A 399 21.79 -5.64 14.48
N LEU A 400 21.24 -5.11 13.39
CA LEU A 400 21.04 -3.69 13.13
C LEU A 400 19.58 -3.41 12.79
N GLU A 401 19.10 -2.25 13.22
CA GLU A 401 17.90 -1.67 12.63
C GLU A 401 18.28 -0.83 11.42
N LEU A 402 17.67 -1.13 10.27
CA LEU A 402 17.91 -0.42 9.02
C LEU A 402 16.63 0.28 8.57
N PRO A 403 16.72 1.41 7.83
CA PRO A 403 15.58 1.85 7.04
C PRO A 403 15.23 0.75 6.03
N LEU A 404 13.98 0.31 6.05
CA LEU A 404 13.43 -0.67 5.12
C LEU A 404 12.19 -0.07 4.46
N TRP A 405 12.01 -0.32 3.17
CA TRP A 405 10.94 0.22 2.33
C TRP A 405 9.86 -0.83 2.06
N ASP A 406 8.63 -0.39 1.85
CA ASP A 406 7.54 -1.21 1.33
C ASP A 406 6.72 -0.40 0.33
N ILE A 407 6.02 -1.10 -0.55
CA ILE A 407 5.22 -0.51 -1.63
C ILE A 407 3.85 -1.18 -1.68
N THR A 408 2.80 -0.39 -1.90
CA THR A 408 1.47 -0.93 -2.24
C THR A 408 1.39 -1.11 -3.74
N THR A 409 0.80 -2.21 -4.21
CA THR A 409 0.63 -2.52 -5.63
C THR A 409 -0.79 -3.04 -5.90
N GLY A 410 -1.29 -2.86 -7.12
CA GLY A 410 -2.64 -3.31 -7.49
C GLY A 410 -2.86 -4.83 -7.49
N THR A 411 -1.80 -5.66 -7.46
CA THR A 411 -1.90 -7.13 -7.48
C THR A 411 -1.84 -7.80 -6.11
N GLY A 412 -1.40 -7.08 -5.06
CA GLY A 412 -1.12 -7.69 -3.74
C GLY A 412 0.32 -8.21 -3.57
N ASP A 413 1.15 -8.11 -4.62
CA ASP A 413 2.53 -8.61 -4.65
C ASP A 413 3.39 -7.85 -5.68
N PHE A 414 4.70 -8.11 -5.68
CA PHE A 414 5.66 -7.60 -6.66
C PHE A 414 6.87 -8.54 -6.78
N ILE A 415 7.73 -8.32 -7.78
CA ILE A 415 8.95 -9.13 -7.98
C ILE A 415 10.17 -8.36 -7.47
N ALA A 416 10.77 -8.84 -6.37
CA ALA A 416 11.93 -8.24 -5.72
C ALA A 416 13.14 -9.18 -5.86
N ASN A 417 14.24 -8.70 -6.45
CA ASN A 417 15.42 -9.50 -6.84
C ASN A 417 15.07 -10.88 -7.45
N GLY A 418 14.05 -10.90 -8.31
CA GLY A 418 13.58 -12.10 -8.98
C GLY A 418 12.75 -13.07 -8.15
N VAL A 419 12.30 -12.73 -6.94
CA VAL A 419 11.32 -13.54 -6.16
C VAL A 419 10.01 -12.80 -5.90
N VAL A 420 8.92 -13.55 -5.84
CA VAL A 420 7.58 -12.98 -5.57
C VAL A 420 7.47 -12.60 -4.08
N SER A 421 7.25 -11.31 -3.84
CA SER A 421 7.25 -10.64 -2.54
C SER A 421 5.88 -10.02 -2.26
N HIS A 422 5.40 -10.09 -1.02
CA HIS A 422 4.05 -9.68 -0.63
C HIS A 422 3.99 -8.18 -0.29
N ASN A 423 2.87 -7.50 -0.61
CA ASN A 423 2.62 -6.10 -0.21
C ASN A 423 1.66 -6.00 1.02
N CYS A 424 1.15 -4.82 1.37
CA CYS A 424 0.18 -4.64 2.47
C CYS A 424 -1.24 -4.20 1.99
N PHE A 425 -2.29 -4.99 2.30
CA PHE A 425 -3.63 -4.85 1.68
C PHE A 425 -4.74 -4.16 2.55
N ALA A 426 -4.43 -3.67 3.74
CA ALA A 426 -5.42 -3.38 4.80
C ALA A 426 -6.31 -2.10 4.67
N ARG A 427 -6.27 -1.39 3.54
CA ARG A 427 -6.29 0.09 3.54
C ARG A 427 -7.40 0.69 2.66
N ASN A 428 -8.55 1.15 3.19
CA ASN A 428 -9.62 1.72 2.32
C ASN A 428 -10.57 2.82 2.88
N THR A 429 -10.25 3.51 3.98
CA THR A 429 -11.13 4.58 4.54
C THR A 429 -10.56 6.01 4.46
N HIS A 430 -9.29 6.20 4.12
CA HIS A 430 -8.64 7.52 4.03
C HIS A 430 -8.44 8.04 2.60
N THR A 431 -8.65 7.18 1.60
CA THR A 431 -8.52 7.44 0.15
C THR A 431 -9.36 8.61 -0.40
N TYR A 432 -10.22 9.22 0.42
CA TYR A 432 -11.04 10.39 0.08
C TYR A 432 -10.46 11.73 0.57
N LEU A 433 -9.26 11.75 1.15
CA LEU A 433 -8.57 12.95 1.68
C LEU A 433 -7.08 13.00 1.27
N ASP A 434 -6.69 12.38 0.15
CA ASP A 434 -5.28 12.21 -0.27
C ASP A 434 -4.33 11.70 0.83
N LEU A 435 -4.88 10.87 1.74
CA LEU A 435 -4.16 10.22 2.83
C LEU A 435 -4.20 8.70 2.63
N ASP A 436 -3.06 8.04 2.79
CA ASP A 436 -3.01 6.58 2.65
C ASP A 436 -3.84 5.89 3.75
N ALA A 437 -4.63 4.90 3.36
CA ALA A 437 -5.55 4.25 4.27
C ALA A 437 -4.91 3.20 5.20
N GLY A 438 -3.59 3.22 5.41
CA GLY A 438 -2.92 2.53 6.50
C GLY A 438 -1.80 3.32 7.16
N ALA A 439 -0.75 3.71 6.45
CA ALA A 439 0.35 4.47 7.05
C ALA A 439 -0.15 5.79 7.63
N ASP A 440 -1.09 6.46 6.96
CA ASP A 440 -1.66 7.71 7.46
C ASP A 440 -2.77 7.49 8.48
N PHE A 441 -3.51 6.37 8.42
CA PHE A 441 -4.40 6.01 9.53
C PHE A 441 -3.61 5.78 10.84
N ASP A 442 -2.51 5.04 10.78
CA ASP A 442 -1.74 4.63 11.96
C ASP A 442 -0.76 5.70 12.47
N ARG A 443 -0.30 6.61 11.60
CA ARG A 443 0.69 7.63 11.97
C ARG A 443 0.21 9.06 11.79
N LYS A 444 -0.77 9.36 10.95
CA LYS A 444 -1.15 10.74 10.59
C LYS A 444 -2.56 11.10 11.07
N VAL A 445 -2.64 11.61 12.30
CA VAL A 445 -3.92 12.01 12.89
C VAL A 445 -4.30 13.42 12.42
N ILE A 446 -5.41 13.57 11.70
CA ILE A 446 -6.01 14.88 11.46
C ILE A 446 -6.67 15.34 12.76
N VAL A 447 -6.35 16.55 13.20
CA VAL A 447 -6.84 17.18 14.42
C VAL A 447 -7.55 18.48 14.08
N LYS A 448 -8.86 18.56 14.34
CA LYS A 448 -9.63 19.78 14.12
C LYS A 448 -9.45 20.73 15.31
N VAL A 449 -8.41 21.56 15.27
CA VAL A 449 -7.99 22.37 16.42
C VAL A 449 -9.04 23.40 16.87
N ASN A 450 -9.91 23.85 15.97
CA ASN A 450 -11.02 24.76 16.27
C ASN A 450 -12.33 24.06 16.66
N ALA A 451 -12.32 22.76 16.97
CA ALA A 451 -13.55 21.99 17.22
C ALA A 451 -14.47 22.62 18.29
N GLY A 452 -13.92 23.12 19.41
CA GLY A 452 -14.72 23.75 20.47
C GLY A 452 -15.46 25.02 20.02
N GLU A 453 -14.76 25.90 19.30
CA GLU A 453 -15.34 27.12 18.72
C GLU A 453 -16.46 26.80 17.72
N LEU A 454 -16.20 25.83 16.82
CA LEU A 454 -17.17 25.40 15.83
C LEU A 454 -18.44 24.83 16.47
N VAL A 455 -18.33 24.05 17.55
CA VAL A 455 -19.50 23.52 18.26
C VAL A 455 -20.35 24.69 18.79
N ARG A 456 -19.76 25.66 19.49
CA ARG A 456 -20.49 26.84 19.99
C ARG A 456 -21.20 27.59 18.85
N ARG A 457 -20.48 27.87 17.76
CA ARG A 457 -21.00 28.60 16.60
C ARG A 457 -22.13 27.86 15.88
N GLU A 458 -22.06 26.54 15.79
CA GLU A 458 -23.08 25.71 15.13
C GLU A 458 -24.31 25.46 15.99
N LEU A 459 -24.15 25.32 17.32
CA LEU A 459 -25.26 25.24 18.28
C LEU A 459 -26.01 26.58 18.40
N ALA A 460 -25.30 27.71 18.29
CA ALA A 460 -25.89 29.05 18.27
C ALA A 460 -26.67 29.38 16.98
N ALA A 461 -26.59 28.56 15.94
CA ALA A 461 -27.24 28.86 14.67
C ALA A 461 -28.78 28.78 14.80
N PRO A 462 -29.58 29.77 14.32
CA PRO A 462 -31.05 29.77 14.44
C PRO A 462 -31.80 28.59 13.78
N LYS A 463 -31.07 27.73 13.04
CA LYS A 463 -31.56 26.49 12.43
C LYS A 463 -31.33 25.23 13.29
N TRP A 464 -30.54 25.33 14.35
CA TRP A 464 -30.30 24.22 15.28
C TRP A 464 -31.53 24.01 16.18
N ARG A 465 -31.79 22.75 16.57
CA ARG A 465 -33.05 22.33 17.24
C ARG A 465 -32.81 21.46 18.48
N GLY A 466 -31.62 21.55 19.10
CA GLY A 466 -31.30 20.79 20.31
C GLY A 466 -31.16 19.27 20.08
N ALA A 467 -30.83 18.86 18.86
CA ALA A 467 -30.80 17.44 18.50
C ALA A 467 -29.64 16.69 19.19
N HIS A 468 -29.85 15.40 19.48
CA HIS A 468 -28.84 14.57 20.13
C HIS A 468 -27.58 14.41 19.27
N VAL A 469 -26.41 14.70 19.86
CA VAL A 469 -25.10 14.57 19.20
C VAL A 469 -24.30 13.40 19.76
N ALA A 470 -23.90 12.45 18.92
CA ALA A 470 -23.08 11.31 19.32
C ALA A 470 -21.59 11.50 18.98
N MET A 471 -20.72 11.08 19.89
CA MET A 471 -19.26 11.16 19.79
C MET A 471 -18.62 9.78 19.93
N GLY A 472 -17.44 9.61 19.33
CA GLY A 472 -16.73 8.32 19.32
C GLY A 472 -17.31 7.28 18.36
N THR A 473 -18.14 7.70 17.39
CA THR A 473 -18.88 6.81 16.49
C THR A 473 -18.10 6.36 15.25
N ASN A 474 -16.99 7.03 14.94
CA ASN A 474 -16.15 6.76 13.76
C ASN A 474 -14.69 6.46 14.12
N VAL A 475 -14.11 7.27 15.02
CA VAL A 475 -12.84 7.02 15.72
C VAL A 475 -13.02 7.39 17.19
N ASP A 476 -12.22 6.82 18.09
CA ASP A 476 -12.31 7.11 19.51
C ASP A 476 -11.94 8.58 19.79
N CYS A 477 -12.82 9.28 20.50
CA CYS A 477 -12.63 10.68 20.88
C CYS A 477 -11.69 10.87 22.08
N TYR A 478 -11.42 9.80 22.83
CA TYR A 478 -10.46 9.72 23.93
C TYR A 478 -9.25 8.84 23.61
N GLN A 479 -8.87 8.77 22.32
CA GLN A 479 -7.58 8.20 21.91
C GLN A 479 -6.39 8.99 22.47
N ARG A 480 -5.17 8.44 22.41
CA ARG A 480 -3.95 9.02 23.04
C ARG A 480 -3.74 10.51 22.68
N ALA A 481 -4.04 10.92 21.45
CA ALA A 481 -3.96 12.31 20.98
C ALA A 481 -4.70 13.31 21.90
N GLU A 482 -5.84 12.90 22.47
CA GLU A 482 -6.67 13.74 23.35
C GLU A 482 -5.98 14.10 24.67
N GLY A 483 -4.96 13.34 25.10
CA GLY A 483 -4.14 13.67 26.27
C GLY A 483 -3.38 14.99 26.07
N ARG A 484 -2.94 15.25 24.82
CA ARG A 484 -2.23 16.47 24.41
C ARG A 484 -3.18 17.57 23.93
N TYR A 485 -4.11 17.24 23.04
CA TYR A 485 -4.91 18.24 22.32
C TYR A 485 -6.10 18.81 23.12
N ARG A 486 -6.63 18.07 24.10
CA ARG A 486 -7.69 18.54 25.01
C ARG A 486 -8.87 19.20 24.27
N LEU A 487 -9.35 18.55 23.20
CA LEU A 487 -10.49 19.05 22.43
C LEU A 487 -11.83 18.65 23.08
N MET A 488 -11.88 17.49 23.74
CA MET A 488 -13.10 17.01 24.40
C MET A 488 -13.61 17.94 25.51
N PRO A 489 -12.79 18.52 26.41
CA PRO A 489 -13.24 19.51 27.38
C PRO A 489 -13.93 20.71 26.73
N GLN A 490 -13.38 21.21 25.62
CA GLN A 490 -13.94 22.37 24.92
C GLN A 490 -15.29 22.05 24.27
N ILE A 491 -15.41 20.85 23.69
CA ILE A 491 -16.64 20.33 23.08
C ILE A 491 -17.71 20.08 24.15
N ILE A 492 -17.37 19.45 25.28
CA ILE A 492 -18.31 19.16 26.37
C ILE A 492 -18.78 20.46 27.02
N ALA A 493 -17.88 21.42 27.29
CA ALA A 493 -18.27 22.74 27.81
C ALA A 493 -19.22 23.47 26.84
N ALA A 494 -18.98 23.40 25.53
CA ALA A 494 -19.90 23.96 24.55
C ALA A 494 -21.28 23.25 24.55
N LEU A 495 -21.32 21.92 24.67
CA LEU A 495 -22.58 21.17 24.75
C LEU A 495 -23.36 21.46 26.04
N ARG A 496 -22.66 21.58 27.19
CA ARG A 496 -23.21 22.03 28.48
C ARG A 496 -23.83 23.42 28.38
N ASP A 497 -23.08 24.41 27.88
CA ASP A 497 -23.50 25.82 27.87
C ASP A 497 -24.74 26.07 26.99
N PHE A 498 -24.97 25.22 25.98
CA PHE A 498 -26.17 25.24 25.12
C PHE A 498 -27.22 24.19 25.55
N ALA A 499 -27.06 23.54 26.70
CA ALA A 499 -27.90 22.46 27.21
C ALA A 499 -28.22 21.35 26.19
N ASN A 500 -27.30 21.08 25.25
CA ASN A 500 -27.56 20.21 24.10
C ASN A 500 -27.28 18.73 24.44
N PRO A 501 -28.26 17.81 24.30
CA PRO A 501 -28.08 16.42 24.66
C PRO A 501 -27.01 15.73 23.81
N PHE A 502 -26.20 14.88 24.44
CA PHE A 502 -25.11 14.18 23.74
C PHE A 502 -24.82 12.80 24.30
N SER A 503 -24.05 12.01 23.54
CA SER A 503 -23.48 10.76 24.04
C SER A 503 -22.04 10.53 23.59
N ILE A 504 -21.29 9.79 24.40
CA ILE A 504 -19.89 9.41 24.15
C ILE A 504 -19.78 7.89 24.15
N LEU A 505 -19.23 7.34 23.07
CA LEU A 505 -18.76 5.95 23.00
C LEU A 505 -17.21 5.94 23.02
N THR A 506 -16.58 5.17 23.90
CA THR A 506 -15.11 5.12 23.96
C THR A 506 -14.54 3.75 24.43
N LYS A 507 -13.26 3.54 24.15
CA LYS A 507 -12.38 2.54 24.78
C LYS A 507 -11.30 3.21 25.65
N GLY A 508 -11.07 4.51 25.47
CA GLY A 508 -10.07 5.32 26.17
C GLY A 508 -10.38 5.50 27.66
N THR A 509 -9.35 5.61 28.49
CA THR A 509 -9.48 5.94 29.92
C THR A 509 -9.40 7.45 30.20
N LEU A 510 -9.04 8.26 29.19
CA LEU A 510 -8.88 9.72 29.33
C LEU A 510 -10.19 10.46 29.66
N ILE A 511 -11.36 9.85 29.43
CA ILE A 511 -12.65 10.44 29.82
C ILE A 511 -12.75 10.74 31.32
N LEU A 512 -12.03 9.99 32.17
CA LEU A 512 -12.01 10.20 33.63
C LEU A 512 -11.42 11.56 34.02
N ARG A 513 -10.54 12.13 33.19
CA ARG A 513 -10.02 13.50 33.34
C ARG A 513 -11.13 14.54 33.28
N ASP A 514 -12.14 14.28 32.45
CA ASP A 514 -13.23 15.21 32.14
C ASP A 514 -14.49 14.92 32.98
N LEU A 515 -14.40 14.00 33.94
CA LEU A 515 -15.51 13.58 34.80
C LEU A 515 -16.20 14.76 35.54
N PRO A 516 -15.49 15.77 36.11
CA PRO A 516 -16.17 16.91 36.73
C PRO A 516 -17.03 17.68 35.73
N LEU A 517 -16.50 17.94 34.54
CA LEU A 517 -17.20 18.67 33.47
C LEU A 517 -18.38 17.86 32.89
N LEU A 518 -18.27 16.52 32.86
CA LEU A 518 -19.39 15.65 32.51
C LEU A 518 -20.52 15.71 33.55
N ARG A 519 -20.21 15.90 34.84
CA ARG A 519 -21.22 16.08 35.90
C ARG A 519 -21.96 17.40 35.73
N GLU A 520 -21.23 18.49 35.55
CA GLU A 520 -21.83 19.81 35.24
C GLU A 520 -22.70 19.75 33.97
N ALA A 521 -22.29 19.00 32.95
CA ALA A 521 -23.10 18.78 31.75
C ALA A 521 -24.38 17.98 32.03
N ALA A 522 -24.34 17.00 32.94
CA ALA A 522 -25.48 16.19 33.32
C ALA A 522 -26.53 16.94 34.16
N GLU A 523 -26.17 18.06 34.80
CA GLU A 523 -27.10 18.94 35.53
C GLU A 523 -28.02 19.72 34.59
N VAL A 524 -27.57 20.02 33.36
CA VAL A 524 -28.29 20.85 32.39
C VAL A 524 -28.79 20.10 31.15
N THR A 525 -28.27 18.91 30.85
CA THR A 525 -28.70 18.13 29.69
C THR A 525 -28.45 16.63 29.81
N ARG A 526 -29.01 15.86 28.87
CA ARG A 526 -28.86 14.39 28.85
C ARG A 526 -27.47 13.99 28.36
N VAL A 527 -26.68 13.39 29.25
CA VAL A 527 -25.34 12.84 28.95
C VAL A 527 -25.40 11.31 28.92
N GLY A 528 -25.28 10.70 27.74
CA GLY A 528 -25.18 9.25 27.58
C GLY A 528 -23.73 8.78 27.51
N ILE A 529 -23.31 7.86 28.38
CA ILE A 529 -21.93 7.33 28.38
C ILE A 529 -21.95 5.85 28.01
N SER A 530 -21.04 5.44 27.13
CA SER A 530 -20.92 4.04 26.71
C SER A 530 -19.47 3.62 26.49
N TYR A 531 -19.14 2.41 26.93
CA TYR A 531 -17.83 1.79 26.77
C TYR A 531 -17.83 0.61 25.80
N SER A 532 -16.75 0.42 25.05
CA SER A 532 -16.55 -0.78 24.21
C SER A 532 -15.60 -1.78 24.88
N VAL A 533 -16.16 -2.89 25.36
CA VAL A 533 -15.45 -3.99 26.03
C VAL A 533 -15.88 -5.30 25.38
N GLY A 534 -15.18 -5.73 24.33
CA GLY A 534 -15.54 -6.93 23.57
C GLY A 534 -15.44 -8.23 24.35
N PHE A 535 -14.42 -8.34 25.20
CA PHE A 535 -14.07 -9.53 25.99
C PHE A 535 -13.06 -9.15 27.08
N VAL A 536 -12.94 -9.97 28.13
CA VAL A 536 -11.97 -9.78 29.23
C VAL A 536 -10.70 -10.62 29.11
N ASP A 537 -10.61 -11.51 28.12
CA ASP A 537 -9.42 -12.32 27.85
C ASP A 537 -8.21 -11.42 27.47
N GLU A 538 -7.19 -11.47 28.32
CA GLU A 538 -5.98 -10.66 28.22
C GLU A 538 -5.04 -11.13 27.08
N GLN A 539 -5.01 -12.42 26.76
CA GLN A 539 -4.21 -12.97 25.65
C GLN A 539 -4.85 -12.61 24.31
N LEU A 540 -6.17 -12.79 24.20
CA LEU A 540 -6.95 -12.38 23.04
C LEU A 540 -6.87 -10.85 22.83
N TRP A 541 -6.93 -10.06 23.90
CA TRP A 541 -6.80 -8.60 23.82
C TRP A 541 -5.43 -8.16 23.29
N ARG A 542 -4.33 -8.72 23.82
CA ARG A 542 -2.97 -8.45 23.32
C ARG A 542 -2.82 -8.81 21.84
N SER A 543 -3.53 -9.82 21.36
CA SER A 543 -3.47 -10.23 19.96
C SER A 543 -4.34 -9.36 19.04
N VAL A 544 -5.56 -9.03 19.46
CA VAL A 544 -6.59 -8.35 18.63
C VAL A 544 -6.41 -6.83 18.57
N GLU A 545 -6.18 -6.18 19.72
CA GLU A 545 -6.21 -4.71 19.83
C GLU A 545 -5.17 -4.13 20.81
N PRO A 546 -3.88 -4.49 20.71
CA PRO A 546 -2.84 -4.19 21.71
C PRO A 546 -2.62 -2.71 22.01
N GLY A 547 -2.90 -1.80 21.08
CA GLY A 547 -2.71 -0.36 21.28
C GLY A 547 -3.78 0.33 22.13
N THR A 548 -4.90 -0.35 22.39
CA THR A 548 -6.04 0.15 23.20
C THR A 548 -5.77 -0.02 24.70
N PRO A 549 -6.51 0.63 25.61
CA PRO A 549 -6.41 0.32 27.04
C PRO A 549 -6.82 -1.13 27.33
N HIS A 550 -6.13 -1.76 28.27
CA HIS A 550 -6.43 -3.12 28.76
C HIS A 550 -7.90 -3.26 29.20
N PRO A 551 -8.61 -4.39 28.95
CA PRO A 551 -10.03 -4.54 29.26
C PRO A 551 -10.38 -4.21 30.72
N ARG A 552 -9.59 -4.68 31.68
CA ARG A 552 -9.75 -4.30 33.11
C ARG A 552 -9.69 -2.78 33.33
N ARG A 553 -8.79 -2.05 32.67
CA ARG A 553 -8.70 -0.58 32.80
C ARG A 553 -9.91 0.14 32.20
N ARG A 554 -10.57 -0.44 31.20
CA ARG A 554 -11.86 0.07 30.69
C ARG A 554 -12.97 -0.17 31.72
N LEU A 555 -13.01 -1.34 32.34
CA LEU A 555 -13.96 -1.67 33.40
C LEU A 555 -13.74 -0.83 34.66
N ASP A 556 -12.49 -0.51 35.02
CA ASP A 556 -12.20 0.43 36.10
C ASP A 556 -12.72 1.84 35.81
N ALA A 557 -12.66 2.28 34.54
CA ALA A 557 -13.26 3.54 34.12
C ALA A 557 -14.79 3.50 34.12
N VAL A 558 -15.40 2.38 33.68
CA VAL A 558 -16.86 2.16 33.83
C VAL A 558 -17.28 2.27 35.29
N ARG A 559 -16.52 1.66 36.21
CA ARG A 559 -16.78 1.74 37.66
C ARG A 559 -16.70 3.17 38.17
N ALA A 560 -15.60 3.88 37.92
CA ALA A 560 -15.44 5.28 38.34
C ALA A 560 -16.53 6.22 37.80
N LEU A 561 -17.08 5.93 36.61
CA LEU A 561 -18.21 6.67 36.05
C LEU A 561 -19.56 6.28 36.68
N ALA A 562 -19.78 4.99 36.97
CA ALA A 562 -20.97 4.51 37.67
C ALA A 562 -21.02 5.02 39.12
N ASP A 563 -19.90 4.97 39.85
CA ASP A 563 -19.72 5.52 41.20
C ASP A 563 -19.97 7.04 41.24
N ALA A 564 -19.71 7.74 40.13
CA ALA A 564 -20.03 9.16 39.96
C ALA A 564 -21.48 9.44 39.53
N GLY A 565 -22.34 8.41 39.47
CA GLY A 565 -23.77 8.51 39.21
C GLY A 565 -24.20 8.37 37.73
N PHE A 566 -23.28 8.07 36.80
CA PHE A 566 -23.65 7.93 35.39
C PHE A 566 -24.25 6.56 35.06
N PRO A 567 -25.35 6.49 34.28
CA PRO A 567 -25.86 5.23 33.76
C PRO A 567 -25.00 4.73 32.58
N VAL A 568 -23.88 4.08 32.88
CA VAL A 568 -22.92 3.64 31.86
C VAL A 568 -23.39 2.37 31.14
N GLY A 569 -23.62 2.47 29.83
CA GLY A 569 -23.82 1.30 28.96
C GLY A 569 -22.50 0.68 28.52
N VAL A 570 -22.48 -0.64 28.31
CA VAL A 570 -21.34 -1.32 27.68
C VAL A 570 -21.77 -1.97 26.36
N LEU A 571 -21.09 -1.61 25.28
CA LEU A 571 -21.13 -2.34 24.03
C LEU A 571 -20.13 -3.49 24.15
N MET A 572 -20.64 -4.72 24.28
CA MET A 572 -19.82 -5.92 24.16
C MET A 572 -19.50 -6.08 22.68
N ALA A 573 -18.42 -5.41 22.25
CA ALA A 573 -18.11 -5.15 20.87
C ALA A 573 -16.59 -5.00 20.65
N PRO A 574 -16.00 -5.67 19.63
CA PRO A 574 -16.60 -6.72 18.81
C PRO A 574 -16.60 -8.08 19.54
N ILE A 575 -17.71 -8.82 19.44
CA ILE A 575 -17.74 -10.26 19.77
C ILE A 575 -17.17 -11.03 18.56
N LEU A 576 -16.15 -11.84 18.80
CA LEU A 576 -15.35 -12.51 17.76
C LEU A 576 -15.81 -13.97 17.60
N PRO A 577 -16.34 -14.37 16.42
CA PRO A 577 -16.73 -15.76 16.17
C PRO A 577 -15.60 -16.76 16.45
N GLY A 578 -15.89 -17.84 17.16
CA GLY A 578 -14.95 -18.88 17.59
C GLY A 578 -13.90 -18.45 18.61
N LEU A 579 -13.96 -17.24 19.18
CA LEU A 579 -12.90 -16.69 20.05
C LEU A 579 -13.45 -16.00 21.31
N SER A 580 -14.55 -15.26 21.19
CA SER A 580 -15.25 -14.64 22.33
C SER A 580 -16.77 -14.79 22.25
N ASP A 581 -17.26 -15.68 21.39
CA ASP A 581 -18.66 -16.09 21.25
C ASP A 581 -19.05 -17.33 22.07
N GLY A 582 -18.09 -17.99 22.72
CA GLY A 582 -18.32 -19.13 23.60
C GLY A 582 -18.98 -18.72 24.92
N ASP A 583 -19.83 -19.58 25.47
CA ASP A 583 -20.68 -19.24 26.63
C ASP A 583 -19.87 -18.86 27.88
N GLU A 584 -18.71 -19.50 28.11
CA GLU A 584 -17.78 -19.15 29.20
C GLU A 584 -17.17 -17.75 29.01
N SER A 585 -16.69 -17.44 27.79
CA SER A 585 -16.12 -16.11 27.47
C SER A 585 -17.17 -15.00 27.57
N ILE A 586 -18.41 -15.29 27.14
CA ILE A 586 -19.55 -14.41 27.28
C ILE A 586 -19.88 -14.20 28.76
N ASP A 587 -20.02 -15.25 29.55
CA ASP A 587 -20.40 -15.15 30.96
C ASP A 587 -19.34 -14.41 31.78
N ALA A 588 -18.06 -14.76 31.61
CA ALA A 588 -16.93 -14.07 32.27
C ALA A 588 -16.87 -12.58 31.90
N THR A 589 -17.09 -12.23 30.63
CA THR A 589 -17.10 -10.82 30.18
C THR A 589 -18.30 -10.07 30.75
N VAL A 590 -19.49 -10.66 30.72
CA VAL A 590 -20.73 -10.04 31.22
C VAL A 590 -20.70 -9.90 32.74
N SER A 591 -20.17 -10.89 33.47
CA SER A 591 -19.95 -10.81 34.92
C SER A 591 -19.02 -9.67 35.29
N ALA A 592 -17.89 -9.51 34.57
CA ALA A 592 -16.96 -8.42 34.79
C ALA A 592 -17.54 -7.04 34.44
N ILE A 593 -18.45 -6.97 33.46
CA ILE A 593 -19.23 -5.75 33.13
C ILE A 593 -20.22 -5.42 34.26
N ALA A 594 -20.91 -6.42 34.82
CA ALA A 594 -21.83 -6.23 35.95
C ALA A 594 -21.08 -5.74 37.21
N ALA A 595 -19.95 -6.39 37.54
CA ALA A 595 -19.07 -6.02 38.66
C ALA A 595 -18.31 -4.68 38.46
N ALA A 596 -18.48 -4.03 37.30
CA ALA A 596 -18.04 -2.66 37.04
C ALA A 596 -19.18 -1.63 37.20
N GLY A 597 -20.40 -2.03 37.58
CA GLY A 597 -21.52 -1.10 37.76
C GLY A 597 -22.19 -0.62 36.46
N ALA A 598 -21.97 -1.31 35.34
CA ALA A 598 -22.65 -0.98 34.10
C ALA A 598 -24.18 -1.18 34.23
N THR A 599 -24.97 -0.30 33.61
CA THR A 599 -26.45 -0.37 33.65
C THR A 599 -27.05 -1.19 32.52
N SER A 600 -26.29 -1.46 31.46
CA SER A 600 -26.74 -2.28 30.34
C SER A 600 -25.57 -2.85 29.54
N VAL A 601 -25.80 -4.02 28.92
CA VAL A 601 -24.87 -4.60 27.93
C VAL A 601 -25.56 -4.78 26.58
N THR A 602 -24.93 -4.28 25.52
CA THR A 602 -25.40 -4.41 24.13
C THR A 602 -24.40 -5.25 23.32
N PRO A 603 -24.76 -6.47 22.91
CA PRO A 603 -23.88 -7.34 22.13
C PRO A 603 -23.79 -6.88 20.67
N LEU A 604 -22.57 -6.78 20.15
CA LEU A 604 -22.31 -6.52 18.73
C LEU A 604 -21.30 -7.54 18.19
N ALA A 605 -21.74 -8.39 17.28
CA ALA A 605 -20.87 -9.26 16.51
C ALA A 605 -19.86 -8.41 15.70
N LEU A 606 -18.66 -8.96 15.50
CA LEU A 606 -17.64 -8.36 14.63
C LEU A 606 -18.22 -7.96 13.26
N HIS A 607 -17.84 -6.76 12.81
CA HIS A 607 -18.27 -6.18 11.53
C HIS A 607 -17.07 -5.97 10.61
N LEU A 608 -17.05 -6.65 9.46
CA LEU A 608 -15.91 -6.73 8.55
C LEU A 608 -16.20 -6.02 7.22
N ARG A 609 -16.13 -4.68 7.25
CA ARG A 609 -16.15 -3.83 6.05
C ARG A 609 -14.89 -4.06 5.17
N PRO A 610 -14.94 -3.79 3.86
CA PRO A 610 -13.75 -3.82 3.00
C PRO A 610 -12.59 -2.97 3.56
N GLY A 611 -11.35 -3.42 3.36
CA GLY A 611 -10.13 -2.93 4.01
C GLY A 611 -9.89 -3.60 5.36
N ALA A 612 -10.81 -3.40 6.31
CA ALA A 612 -10.73 -3.99 7.65
C ALA A 612 -10.90 -5.51 7.66
N ARG A 613 -11.76 -6.04 6.77
CA ARG A 613 -11.97 -7.47 6.55
C ARG A 613 -10.68 -8.20 6.26
N GLU A 614 -9.86 -7.65 5.38
CA GLU A 614 -8.68 -8.31 4.87
C GLU A 614 -7.54 -8.24 5.89
N TRP A 615 -7.40 -7.13 6.61
CA TRP A 615 -6.50 -7.06 7.78
C TRP A 615 -6.87 -8.09 8.85
N TYR A 616 -8.15 -8.11 9.25
CA TYR A 616 -8.65 -9.07 10.23
C TYR A 616 -8.52 -10.53 9.74
N ALA A 617 -8.74 -10.79 8.44
CA ALA A 617 -8.55 -12.13 7.87
C ALA A 617 -7.08 -12.57 7.84
N HIS A 618 -6.12 -11.65 7.70
CA HIS A 618 -4.69 -11.95 7.84
C HIS A 618 -4.31 -12.27 9.28
N TRP A 619 -4.80 -11.47 10.24
CA TRP A 619 -4.65 -11.73 11.67
C TRP A 619 -5.25 -13.10 12.04
N LEU A 620 -6.50 -13.35 11.66
CA LEU A 620 -7.20 -14.60 11.93
C LEU A 620 -6.49 -15.81 11.29
N ALA A 621 -5.95 -15.67 10.08
CA ALA A 621 -5.18 -16.73 9.42
C ALA A 621 -3.80 -16.97 10.05
N ARG A 622 -3.28 -16.03 10.84
CA ARG A 622 -2.02 -16.15 11.58
C ARG A 622 -2.23 -16.77 12.96
N GLU A 623 -3.16 -16.21 13.74
CA GLU A 623 -3.40 -16.56 15.14
C GLU A 623 -4.39 -17.73 15.31
N HIS A 624 -5.45 -17.78 14.48
CA HIS A 624 -6.56 -18.72 14.62
C HIS A 624 -6.95 -19.38 13.28
N PRO A 625 -6.00 -20.02 12.56
CA PRO A 625 -6.19 -20.50 11.19
C PRO A 625 -7.36 -21.49 11.02
N HIS A 626 -7.68 -22.26 12.08
CA HIS A 626 -8.80 -23.20 12.11
C HIS A 626 -10.18 -22.51 11.99
N LEU A 627 -10.28 -21.22 12.32
CA LEU A 627 -11.51 -20.43 12.18
C LEU A 627 -11.66 -19.77 10.80
N VAL A 628 -10.61 -19.73 9.97
CA VAL A 628 -10.66 -19.09 8.64
C VAL A 628 -11.80 -19.62 7.76
N PRO A 629 -12.11 -20.93 7.69
CA PRO A 629 -13.28 -21.43 6.96
C PRO A 629 -14.60 -20.88 7.53
N ARG A 630 -14.76 -20.89 8.86
CA ARG A 630 -15.95 -20.39 9.57
C ARG A 630 -16.18 -18.90 9.29
N TYR A 631 -15.14 -18.07 9.33
CA TYR A 631 -15.25 -16.64 9.00
C TYR A 631 -15.51 -16.39 7.52
N ARG A 632 -14.89 -17.16 6.61
CA ARG A 632 -15.19 -17.04 5.17
C ARG A 632 -16.66 -17.28 4.89
N GLU A 633 -17.28 -18.27 5.54
CA GLU A 633 -18.71 -18.55 5.38
C GLU A 633 -19.57 -17.47 6.03
N LEU A 634 -19.33 -17.14 7.32
CA LEU A 634 -20.10 -16.12 8.06
C LEU A 634 -20.12 -14.75 7.35
N TYR A 635 -19.02 -14.37 6.71
CA TYR A 635 -18.86 -13.05 6.09
C TYR A 635 -18.96 -13.07 4.56
N ARG A 636 -19.32 -14.22 3.95
CA ARG A 636 -19.44 -14.40 2.49
C ARG A 636 -20.38 -13.40 1.83
N ALA A 637 -21.53 -13.13 2.43
CA ALA A 637 -22.61 -12.33 1.84
C ALA A 637 -22.45 -10.81 2.03
N GLY A 638 -21.52 -10.35 2.87
CA GLY A 638 -21.37 -8.92 3.16
C GLY A 638 -20.66 -8.67 4.49
N ALA A 639 -20.55 -7.39 4.86
CA ALA A 639 -19.75 -6.95 6.00
C ALA A 639 -20.25 -7.43 7.38
N TYR A 640 -21.56 -7.65 7.51
CA TYR A 640 -22.20 -8.17 8.71
C TYR A 640 -22.25 -9.70 8.68
N ALA A 641 -22.12 -10.35 9.85
CA ALA A 641 -22.43 -11.77 10.01
C ALA A 641 -23.94 -12.05 9.80
N PRO A 642 -24.39 -13.29 9.57
CA PRO A 642 -25.78 -13.60 9.24
C PRO A 642 -26.75 -13.24 10.39
N GLN A 643 -27.98 -12.85 10.08
CA GLN A 643 -28.95 -12.45 11.13
C GLN A 643 -29.21 -13.54 12.16
N ALA A 644 -29.25 -14.81 11.76
CA ALA A 644 -29.43 -15.93 12.69
C ALA A 644 -28.34 -15.96 13.76
N TYR A 645 -27.07 -15.87 13.35
CA TYR A 645 -25.91 -15.81 14.24
C TYR A 645 -25.93 -14.58 15.16
N GLN A 646 -26.33 -13.41 14.65
CA GLN A 646 -26.49 -12.21 15.49
C GLN A 646 -27.59 -12.37 16.56
N ARG A 647 -28.73 -13.00 16.21
CA ARG A 647 -29.83 -13.29 17.15
C ARG A 647 -29.40 -14.28 18.22
N GLU A 648 -28.66 -15.32 17.84
CA GLU A 648 -28.11 -16.32 18.74
C GLU A 648 -27.13 -15.71 19.76
N LEU A 649 -26.14 -14.94 19.28
CA LEU A 649 -25.24 -14.17 20.15
C LEU A 649 -26.00 -13.26 21.12
N THR A 650 -27.02 -12.57 20.60
CA THR A 650 -27.85 -11.67 21.41
C THR A 650 -28.60 -12.43 22.51
N ALA A 651 -29.10 -13.63 22.21
CA ALA A 651 -29.77 -14.48 23.20
C ALA A 651 -28.78 -14.97 24.28
N ARG A 652 -27.59 -15.47 23.90
CA ARG A 652 -26.54 -15.91 24.83
C ARG A 652 -26.12 -14.79 25.80
N VAL A 653 -25.80 -13.60 25.27
CA VAL A 653 -25.41 -12.44 26.08
C VAL A 653 -26.56 -11.97 26.98
N ARG A 654 -27.82 -12.00 26.52
CA ARG A 654 -28.99 -11.69 27.37
C ARG A 654 -29.22 -12.74 28.48
N ILE A 655 -28.90 -14.01 28.25
CA ILE A 655 -28.98 -15.04 29.29
C ILE A 655 -27.91 -14.78 30.36
N ALA A 656 -26.65 -14.57 29.97
CA ALA A 656 -25.58 -14.20 30.89
C ALA A 656 -25.91 -12.90 31.66
N ALA A 657 -26.43 -11.87 30.98
CA ALA A 657 -26.78 -10.60 31.60
C ALA A 657 -27.83 -10.78 32.71
N ARG A 658 -28.85 -11.62 32.48
CA ARG A 658 -29.86 -11.96 33.51
C ARG A 658 -29.28 -12.74 34.69
N ARG A 659 -28.26 -13.60 34.49
CA ARG A 659 -27.57 -14.29 35.62
C ARG A 659 -26.83 -13.31 36.53
N HIS A 660 -26.19 -12.30 35.93
CA HIS A 660 -25.36 -11.31 36.63
C HIS A 660 -26.10 -10.02 36.99
N GLY A 661 -27.44 -10.04 37.04
CA GLY A 661 -28.26 -8.89 37.46
C GLY A 661 -28.32 -7.71 36.47
N LEU A 662 -27.70 -7.80 35.29
CA LEU A 662 -27.75 -6.82 34.21
C LEU A 662 -29.11 -6.87 33.47
N HIS A 663 -30.19 -6.55 34.18
CA HIS A 663 -31.53 -6.46 33.64
C HIS A 663 -31.79 -5.07 33.05
N ARG A 664 -31.95 -5.00 31.72
CA ARG A 664 -32.69 -3.89 31.10
C ARG A 664 -34.19 -4.17 31.26
N ALA A 665 -34.96 -3.20 31.75
CA ALA A 665 -36.41 -3.22 31.58
C ALA A 665 -36.76 -3.38 30.10
N GLU A 666 -37.79 -4.16 29.77
CA GLU A 666 -38.02 -4.57 28.38
C GLU A 666 -38.39 -3.41 27.44
N LEU A 667 -37.89 -3.52 26.20
CA LEU A 667 -38.41 -2.93 24.95
C LEU A 667 -39.22 -1.62 25.04
N GLY A 668 -38.53 -0.49 25.01
CA GLY A 668 -39.13 0.83 24.81
C GLY A 668 -38.17 1.98 25.16
N ASP A 669 -37.32 1.75 26.15
CA ASP A 669 -36.45 2.78 26.75
C ASP A 669 -35.17 3.11 25.95
N ASN A 670 -35.32 3.37 24.65
CA ASN A 670 -34.83 4.65 24.13
C ASN A 670 -35.96 5.67 24.38
N ARG A 671 -36.20 5.93 25.68
CA ARG A 671 -37.40 6.62 26.16
C ARG A 671 -37.49 7.95 25.43
N SER A 672 -38.68 8.21 24.91
CA SER A 672 -39.06 9.39 24.12
C SER A 672 -38.36 10.65 24.63
N LEU A 673 -38.04 11.57 23.72
CA LEU A 673 -37.81 12.95 24.13
C LEU A 673 -38.95 13.33 25.09
N PRO A 674 -38.67 13.84 26.31
CA PRO A 674 -39.70 14.54 27.03
C PRO A 674 -40.21 15.63 26.10
N GLU A 675 -41.53 15.80 25.98
CA GLU A 675 -42.03 17.00 25.31
C GLU A 675 -41.40 18.22 26.01
N PRO A 676 -40.98 19.24 25.25
CA PRO A 676 -40.54 20.48 25.87
C PRO A 676 -41.66 20.95 26.81
N PRO A 677 -41.33 21.52 27.98
CA PRO A 677 -42.37 22.07 28.85
C PRO A 677 -43.24 23.02 28.01
N PRO A 678 -44.57 22.97 28.14
CA PRO A 678 -45.44 23.86 27.39
C PRO A 678 -44.95 25.30 27.61
N PRO A 679 -44.96 26.14 26.55
CA PRO A 679 -44.55 27.53 26.72
C PRO A 679 -45.35 28.13 27.87
N PRO A 680 -44.72 28.95 28.75
CA PRO A 680 -45.43 29.57 29.85
C PRO A 680 -46.68 30.24 29.29
N ALA A 681 -47.83 29.98 29.91
CA ALA A 681 -49.10 30.52 29.46
C ALA A 681 -48.93 32.02 29.25
N ALA A 682 -49.22 32.51 28.05
CA ALA A 682 -49.09 33.92 27.76
C ALA A 682 -49.98 34.66 28.77
N GLU A 683 -49.36 35.45 29.64
CA GLU A 683 -50.09 36.42 30.46
C GLU A 683 -50.74 37.39 29.50
N GLN A 684 -52.01 37.10 29.19
CA GLN A 684 -52.86 37.94 28.39
C GLN A 684 -53.11 39.18 29.24
N LEU A 685 -52.30 40.21 29.02
CA LEU A 685 -52.50 41.55 29.55
C LEU A 685 -53.92 42.00 29.15
N THR A 686 -54.87 41.82 30.07
CA THR A 686 -56.19 42.42 29.96
C THR A 686 -56.00 43.92 30.08
N LEU A 687 -56.25 44.62 28.97
CA LEU A 687 -56.34 46.07 28.93
C LEU A 687 -57.43 46.56 29.90
N LEU A 688 -57.01 47.13 31.03
CA LEU A 688 -57.71 48.14 31.83
C LEU A 688 -56.68 48.93 32.64
#